data_AF-A0A6M4FN55-F1
#
_entry.id   AF-A0A6M4FN55-F1
#
_cell.length_a   1.000
_cell.length_b   1.000
_cell.length_c   1.000
_cell.angle_alpha   90.00
_cell.angle_beta   90.00
_cell.angle_gamma   90.00
#
_symmetry.space_group_name_H-M   'P 1'
#
loop_
_entity.id
_entity.type
_entity.pdbx_description
1 polymer ?
#
loop_
_entity_poly.entity_id
_entity_poly.type
_entity_poly.pdbx_seq_one_letter_code
_entity_poly.pdbx_strand_id
1 'polypeptide(L)'
;MALQGFDKEFYLNAKLAELQADESTRDEWEGTDAATLEATLLNEFNLTPEQHYLQFGYAEGVSPNAYFNAEEYIDAKGQALLADDNFEFETLEEARNAFNDTWAGNPYEHYLQHGAAEGLNPSNAFDANAYYEEKLAELQANEDTAAEWQGRSAEEVKAEFENAGLTPLGHYVAFGQQEGLSAPPVTEQPPVEEPEDPPVEEPGERVLDIQSGDDSNINADTLADFDAIRFSGIEDERTFNLTGISDKRIYVEGDNVSLNLSEMASVELTLEDADLRLWAEEDGEAVLTSLNVDVDSDSALELGESSARGLDNVTLNGAGSLNLTGSTIGSEAQGNVVVDASDLSGNLTVDEGVLDNATSVTAGSGDDTLSVGSLALDIDGGDGDDTLVFTGTSYSYDNVADDNGDDEVGDDASTGTIAGFETVRIDNWARIDANDFEGATDFIFESRGEVANLASDQVVSITDANVDDTRGSTLNLIDADETVNIVTAFDDDGVLALTVLSDEADLDGGTLNLSGNGAVDFAFAGRSFDTVDASELEGGLNFVGSYAQETIILGGGEDTLSVFRENNSGEVSTTSTVSATDRVENFDFDNDRIVDQNGNDIDIRELELVFDEDADLDTAFAAAADETIGNEYVSFVFEDNTYLYANTDEDGGVLSGGDFAIELVGTNGTVEENGIA
;
A
#
# COMPACT_ATOMS: atom_id res chain seq x y z
N MET A 1 -10.67 42.26 15.92
CA MET A 1 -10.34 41.87 14.54
C MET A 1 -10.92 40.48 14.36
N ALA A 2 -11.29 40.09 13.14
CA ALA A 2 -11.66 38.69 12.92
C ALA A 2 -10.45 37.82 13.29
N LEU A 3 -10.70 36.73 14.01
CA LEU A 3 -9.69 35.75 14.37
C LEU A 3 -9.08 35.17 13.07
N GLN A 4 -7.78 35.37 12.87
CA GLN A 4 -7.11 34.89 11.66
C GLN A 4 -7.26 33.37 11.57
N GLY A 5 -7.58 32.83 10.39
CA GLY A 5 -7.72 31.39 10.18
C GLY A 5 -8.94 30.75 10.84
N PHE A 6 -9.90 31.51 11.39
CA PHE A 6 -11.14 30.92 11.88
C PHE A 6 -12.03 30.46 10.71
N ASP A 7 -12.33 29.17 10.67
CA ASP A 7 -13.27 28.58 9.72
C ASP A 7 -14.63 28.38 10.41
N LYS A 8 -15.60 29.19 9.98
CA LYS A 8 -16.94 29.19 10.56
C LYS A 8 -17.67 27.87 10.32
N GLU A 9 -17.52 27.29 9.13
CA GLU A 9 -18.25 26.09 8.74
C GLU A 9 -17.69 24.88 9.47
N PHE A 10 -16.36 24.75 9.49
CA PHE A 10 -15.67 23.73 10.28
C PHE A 10 -16.07 23.78 11.76
N TYR A 11 -15.94 24.96 12.39
CA TYR A 11 -16.20 25.11 13.82
C TYR A 11 -17.65 24.75 14.20
N LEU A 12 -18.63 25.17 13.38
CA LEU A 12 -20.04 24.86 13.64
C LEU A 12 -20.32 23.36 13.51
N ASN A 13 -19.71 22.68 12.55
CA ASN A 13 -19.88 21.24 12.38
C ASN A 13 -19.22 20.47 13.54
N ALA A 14 -17.99 20.83 13.93
CA ALA A 14 -17.31 20.22 15.06
C ALA A 14 -18.09 20.42 16.37
N LYS A 15 -18.57 21.63 16.63
CA LYS A 15 -19.37 21.91 17.83
C LYS A 15 -20.72 21.19 17.82
N LEU A 16 -21.34 21.02 16.65
CA LEU A 16 -22.58 20.27 16.53
C LEU A 16 -22.35 18.78 16.81
N ALA A 17 -21.27 18.21 16.30
CA ALA A 17 -20.90 16.82 16.55
C ALA A 17 -20.70 16.56 18.05
N GLU A 18 -19.98 17.44 18.76
CA GLU A 18 -19.82 17.37 20.22
C GLU A 18 -21.19 17.38 20.95
N LEU A 19 -22.08 18.29 20.60
CA LEU A 19 -23.42 18.40 21.20
C LEU A 19 -24.32 17.18 20.92
N GLN A 20 -24.10 16.50 19.79
CA GLN A 20 -24.83 15.29 19.42
C GLN A 20 -24.24 14.04 20.09
N ALA A 21 -22.94 14.03 20.36
CA ALA A 21 -22.26 12.95 21.06
C ALA A 21 -22.58 12.95 22.57
N ASP A 22 -22.65 14.11 23.21
CA ASP A 22 -22.92 14.25 24.65
C ASP A 22 -24.34 13.78 25.02
N GLU A 23 -24.44 12.77 25.90
CA GLU A 23 -25.71 12.19 26.36
C GLU A 23 -26.70 13.21 26.94
N SER A 24 -26.19 14.28 27.55
CA SER A 24 -26.99 15.31 28.20
C SER A 24 -27.66 16.26 27.22
N THR A 25 -27.10 16.40 26.01
CA THR A 25 -27.59 17.29 24.95
C THR A 25 -28.08 16.56 23.71
N ARG A 26 -27.75 15.27 23.54
CA ARG A 26 -28.10 14.43 22.37
C ARG A 26 -29.56 14.57 21.94
N ASP A 27 -30.51 14.36 22.85
CA ASP A 27 -31.96 14.42 22.55
C ASP A 27 -32.41 15.80 22.01
N GLU A 28 -31.71 16.88 22.34
CA GLU A 28 -32.02 18.24 21.89
C GLU A 28 -31.41 18.55 20.51
N TRP A 29 -30.24 17.98 20.22
CA TRP A 29 -29.48 18.29 19.00
C TRP A 29 -29.57 17.20 17.93
N GLU A 30 -30.12 16.03 18.24
CA GLU A 30 -30.37 14.95 17.28
C GLU A 30 -31.21 15.46 16.10
N GLY A 31 -30.69 15.27 14.88
CA GLY A 31 -31.35 15.68 13.64
C GLY A 31 -31.40 17.18 13.37
N THR A 32 -30.65 17.98 14.14
CA THR A 32 -30.42 19.41 13.86
C THR A 32 -29.20 19.62 12.94
N ASP A 33 -29.02 20.85 12.45
CA ASP A 33 -27.93 21.22 11.54
C ASP A 33 -27.12 22.43 12.04
N ALA A 34 -25.98 22.69 11.40
CA ALA A 34 -25.09 23.80 11.74
C ALA A 34 -25.79 25.18 11.64
N ALA A 35 -26.78 25.32 10.76
CA ALA A 35 -27.57 26.55 10.64
C ALA A 35 -28.46 26.78 11.88
N THR A 36 -29.02 25.71 12.44
CA THR A 36 -29.78 25.73 13.69
C THR A 36 -28.86 26.11 14.85
N LEU A 37 -27.67 25.51 14.94
CA LEU A 37 -26.66 25.86 15.95
C LEU A 37 -26.24 27.33 15.84
N GLU A 38 -25.90 27.82 14.64
CA GLU A 38 -25.55 29.23 14.42
C GLU A 38 -26.68 30.18 14.86
N ALA A 39 -27.93 29.82 14.56
CA ALA A 39 -29.09 30.59 15.01
C ALA A 39 -29.27 30.55 16.53
N THR A 40 -29.02 29.43 17.19
CA THR A 40 -29.09 29.30 18.65
C THR A 40 -28.03 30.15 19.33
N LEU A 41 -26.77 30.05 18.89
CA LEU A 41 -25.66 30.89 19.39
C LEU A 41 -26.00 32.38 19.28
N LEU A 42 -26.55 32.81 18.14
CA LEU A 42 -26.87 34.21 17.91
C LEU A 42 -28.11 34.69 18.67
N ASN A 43 -29.20 33.91 18.69
CA ASN A 43 -30.48 34.38 19.22
C ASN A 43 -30.62 34.17 20.73
N GLU A 44 -30.05 33.10 21.26
CA GLU A 44 -30.18 32.75 22.68
C GLU A 44 -29.00 33.26 23.50
N PHE A 45 -27.78 33.13 22.97
CA PHE A 45 -26.54 33.51 23.66
C PHE A 45 -25.98 34.86 23.21
N ASN A 46 -26.49 35.42 22.10
CA ASN A 46 -25.99 36.66 21.51
C ASN A 46 -24.48 36.59 21.19
N LEU A 47 -24.05 35.45 20.65
CA LEU A 47 -22.69 35.15 20.24
C LEU A 47 -22.65 34.80 18.75
N THR A 48 -21.67 35.33 18.03
CA THR A 48 -21.27 34.74 16.73
C THR A 48 -20.45 33.47 16.97
N PRO A 49 -20.32 32.54 16.00
CA PRO A 49 -19.49 31.34 16.16
C PRO A 49 -18.05 31.63 16.63
N GLU A 50 -17.38 32.62 16.03
CA GLU A 50 -16.03 33.07 16.46
C GLU A 50 -16.00 33.54 17.92
N GLN A 51 -17.05 34.24 18.37
CA GLN A 51 -17.15 34.72 19.75
C GLN A 51 -17.47 33.60 20.73
N HIS A 52 -18.17 32.56 20.27
CA HIS A 52 -18.41 31.36 21.05
C HIS A 52 -17.11 30.56 21.20
N TYR A 53 -16.35 30.37 20.11
CA TYR A 53 -15.03 29.75 20.16
C TYR A 53 -14.10 30.47 21.14
N LEU A 54 -13.97 31.80 21.04
CA LEU A 54 -13.11 32.61 21.91
C LEU A 54 -13.52 32.60 23.40
N GLN A 55 -14.77 32.29 23.72
CA GLN A 55 -15.27 32.29 25.10
C GLN A 55 -15.39 30.91 25.72
N PHE A 56 -15.73 29.91 24.92
CA PHE A 56 -16.10 28.56 25.35
C PHE A 56 -15.43 27.50 24.49
N GLY A 57 -15.53 27.59 23.16
CA GLY A 57 -15.10 26.51 22.27
C GLY A 57 -13.66 26.04 22.45
N TYR A 58 -12.70 26.96 22.65
CA TYR A 58 -11.30 26.55 22.89
C TYR A 58 -11.11 25.76 24.19
N ALA A 59 -11.92 26.06 25.23
CA ALA A 59 -11.88 25.37 26.51
C ALA A 59 -12.67 24.06 26.50
N GLU A 60 -13.55 23.90 25.51
CA GLU A 60 -14.31 22.68 25.21
C GLU A 60 -13.53 21.74 24.27
N GLY A 61 -12.28 22.07 23.92
CA GLY A 61 -11.45 21.27 23.00
C GLY A 61 -11.82 21.40 21.52
N VAL A 62 -12.75 22.29 21.15
CA VAL A 62 -13.23 22.43 19.77
C VAL A 62 -12.29 23.32 18.95
N SER A 63 -11.65 22.77 17.92
CA SER A 63 -10.72 23.50 17.06
C SER A 63 -11.38 24.60 16.19
N PRO A 64 -10.68 25.72 15.93
CA PRO A 64 -11.21 26.84 15.13
C PRO A 64 -11.15 26.60 13.61
N ASN A 65 -10.39 25.59 13.16
CA ASN A 65 -10.24 25.15 11.78
C ASN A 65 -9.63 23.73 11.77
N ALA A 66 -9.55 23.11 10.59
CA ALA A 66 -9.08 21.73 10.40
C ALA A 66 -7.57 21.52 10.62
N TYR A 67 -6.78 22.57 10.76
CA TYR A 67 -5.31 22.52 10.75
C TYR A 67 -4.70 23.15 12.01
N PHE A 68 -5.50 23.26 13.06
CA PHE A 68 -5.02 23.60 14.39
C PHE A 68 -5.54 22.58 15.37
N ASN A 69 -4.63 21.95 16.10
CA ASN A 69 -4.93 21.09 17.23
C ASN A 69 -4.30 21.72 18.47
N ALA A 70 -5.11 21.97 19.48
CA ALA A 70 -4.64 22.62 20.70
C ALA A 70 -3.57 21.78 21.42
N GLU A 71 -3.71 20.46 21.40
CA GLU A 71 -2.81 19.56 22.09
C GLU A 71 -1.47 19.45 21.37
N GLU A 72 -1.49 19.11 20.08
CA GLU A 72 -0.27 19.03 19.27
C GLU A 72 0.51 20.35 19.29
N TYR A 73 -0.18 21.48 19.34
CA TYR A 73 0.46 22.78 19.51
C TYR A 73 1.09 22.99 20.90
N ILE A 74 0.43 22.52 21.96
CA ILE A 74 0.97 22.54 23.33
C ILE A 74 2.21 21.63 23.41
N ASP A 75 2.19 20.46 22.78
CA ASP A 75 3.34 19.56 22.69
C ASP A 75 4.50 20.18 21.92
N ALA A 76 4.24 20.75 20.74
CA ALA A 76 5.25 21.46 19.97
C ALA A 76 5.87 22.60 20.79
N LYS A 77 5.06 23.33 21.57
CA LYS A 77 5.55 24.38 22.47
C LYS A 77 6.33 23.80 23.66
N GLY A 78 5.88 22.71 24.24
CA GLY A 78 6.54 22.00 25.33
C GLY A 78 7.91 21.48 24.91
N GLN A 79 8.01 20.84 23.75
CA GLN A 79 9.27 20.38 23.16
C GLN A 79 10.23 21.55 22.90
N ALA A 80 9.73 22.67 22.37
CA ALA A 80 10.53 23.87 22.17
C ALA A 80 11.05 24.47 23.48
N LEU A 81 10.26 24.42 24.57
CA LEU A 81 10.68 24.85 25.90
C LEU A 81 11.69 23.89 26.53
N LEU A 82 11.50 22.58 26.35
CA LEU A 82 12.41 21.54 26.85
C LEU A 82 13.77 21.60 26.16
N ALA A 83 13.79 21.91 24.86
CA ALA A 83 15.01 22.05 24.07
C ALA A 83 15.75 23.39 24.28
N ASP A 84 15.12 24.38 24.91
CA ASP A 84 15.72 25.68 25.19
C ASP A 84 16.52 25.65 26.50
N ASP A 85 17.86 25.71 26.38
CA ASP A 85 18.82 25.75 27.50
C ASP A 85 18.55 26.85 28.55
N ASN A 86 17.68 27.84 28.27
CA ASN A 86 17.26 28.84 29.24
C ASN A 86 16.23 28.34 30.27
N PHE A 87 15.64 27.18 30.03
CA PHE A 87 14.69 26.53 30.92
C PHE A 87 15.26 25.19 31.43
N GLU A 88 14.94 24.82 32.67
CA GLU A 88 15.37 23.58 33.29
C GLU A 88 14.13 22.70 33.55
N PHE A 89 13.61 22.07 32.50
CA PHE A 89 12.54 21.06 32.58
C PHE A 89 13.16 19.66 32.40
N GLU A 90 12.74 18.68 33.20
CA GLU A 90 13.23 17.30 33.11
C GLU A 90 12.37 16.43 32.17
N THR A 91 11.10 16.78 31.99
CA THR A 91 10.16 16.06 31.13
C THR A 91 9.36 17.02 30.23
N LEU A 92 8.76 16.47 29.16
CA LEU A 92 7.85 17.20 28.29
C LEU A 92 6.62 17.70 29.08
N GLU A 93 6.08 16.87 29.97
CA GLU A 93 4.94 17.22 30.83
C GLU A 93 5.24 18.45 31.71
N GLU A 94 6.43 18.55 32.31
CA GLU A 94 6.82 19.73 33.10
C GLU A 94 6.84 21.01 32.24
N ALA A 95 7.31 20.90 31.00
CA ALA A 95 7.37 22.01 30.06
C ALA A 95 5.96 22.42 29.57
N ARG A 96 5.08 21.46 29.26
CA ARG A 96 3.65 21.69 28.91
C ARG A 96 2.92 22.38 30.05
N ASN A 97 3.06 21.86 31.28
CA ASN A 97 2.46 22.45 32.48
C ASN A 97 2.95 23.89 32.71
N ALA A 98 4.25 24.15 32.55
CA ALA A 98 4.80 25.49 32.67
C ALA A 98 4.27 26.46 31.57
N PHE A 99 4.06 25.97 30.35
CA PHE A 99 3.40 26.74 29.29
C PHE A 99 1.96 27.08 29.69
N ASN A 100 1.15 26.10 30.08
CA ASN A 100 -0.25 26.29 30.46
C ASN A 100 -0.42 27.19 31.70
N ASP A 101 0.47 27.09 32.68
CA ASP A 101 0.51 27.99 33.84
C ASP A 101 0.82 29.44 33.44
N THR A 102 1.63 29.63 32.40
CA THR A 102 2.01 30.95 31.89
C THR A 102 0.93 31.52 30.97
N TRP A 103 0.32 30.68 30.15
CA TRP A 103 -0.71 31.00 29.17
C TRP A 103 -2.01 30.24 29.48
N ALA A 104 -2.69 30.66 30.55
CA ALA A 104 -3.98 30.09 30.97
C ALA A 104 -5.17 30.51 30.06
N GLY A 105 -4.91 30.75 28.77
CA GLY A 105 -5.88 31.25 27.78
C GLY A 105 -5.88 30.40 26.53
N ASN A 106 -6.49 30.89 25.46
CA ASN A 106 -6.66 30.14 24.23
C ASN A 106 -5.29 29.79 23.58
N PRO A 107 -4.94 28.50 23.40
CA PRO A 107 -3.69 28.09 22.75
C PRO A 107 -3.57 28.60 21.31
N TYR A 108 -4.68 28.71 20.58
CA TYR A 108 -4.70 29.30 19.24
C TYR A 108 -4.33 30.78 19.26
N GLU A 109 -4.74 31.52 20.29
CA GLU A 109 -4.29 32.90 20.47
C GLU A 109 -2.79 32.98 20.74
N HIS A 110 -2.22 31.98 21.44
CA HIS A 110 -0.76 31.89 21.61
C HIS A 110 -0.07 31.61 20.28
N TYR A 111 -0.59 30.68 19.47
CA TYR A 111 -0.06 30.40 18.12
C TYR A 111 -0.03 31.67 17.25
N LEU A 112 -1.15 32.40 17.20
CA LEU A 112 -1.25 33.62 16.40
C LEU A 112 -0.33 34.74 16.90
N GLN A 113 -0.09 34.85 18.20
CA GLN A 113 0.72 35.92 18.79
C GLN A 113 2.21 35.60 18.85
N HIS A 114 2.56 34.33 18.99
CA HIS A 114 3.90 33.87 19.33
C HIS A 114 4.33 32.64 18.53
N GLY A 115 3.53 31.57 18.53
CA GLY A 115 3.95 30.26 17.99
C GLY A 115 4.42 30.29 16.54
N ALA A 116 3.69 30.97 15.65
CA ALA A 116 4.10 31.08 14.25
C ALA A 116 5.46 31.79 14.07
N ALA A 117 5.73 32.84 14.86
CA ALA A 117 7.02 33.54 14.82
C ALA A 117 8.16 32.67 15.37
N GLU A 118 7.87 31.88 16.41
CA GLU A 118 8.77 30.88 16.98
C GLU A 118 9.04 29.70 16.02
N GLY A 119 8.27 29.57 14.93
CA GLY A 119 8.40 28.48 13.96
C GLY A 119 7.72 27.19 14.42
N LEU A 120 6.75 27.28 15.33
CA LEU A 120 5.96 26.15 15.78
C LEU A 120 4.85 25.85 14.76
N ASN A 121 4.64 24.55 14.51
CA ASN A 121 3.52 24.07 13.71
C ASN A 121 2.22 24.18 14.52
N PRO A 122 1.09 24.57 13.89
CA PRO A 122 -0.21 24.62 14.56
C PRO A 122 -0.84 23.24 14.80
N SER A 123 -0.39 22.22 14.07
CA SER A 123 -0.77 20.81 14.16
C SER A 123 0.21 19.98 13.31
N ASN A 124 0.19 18.66 13.45
CA ASN A 124 0.91 17.71 12.60
C ASN A 124 0.35 17.69 11.17
N ALA A 125 -0.94 18.01 11.01
CA ALA A 125 -1.57 18.21 9.69
C ALA A 125 -1.12 19.50 8.96
N PHE A 126 -0.19 20.29 9.52
CA PHE A 126 0.29 21.53 8.90
C PHE A 126 1.74 21.86 9.29
N ASP A 127 2.68 21.55 8.39
CA ASP A 127 4.07 21.97 8.47
C ASP A 127 4.22 23.41 7.97
N ALA A 128 4.50 24.33 8.90
CA ALA A 128 4.68 25.73 8.59
C ALA A 128 5.91 26.01 7.71
N ASN A 129 7.00 25.23 7.86
CA ASN A 129 8.22 25.42 7.09
C ASN A 129 8.04 24.92 5.65
N ALA A 130 7.48 23.73 5.47
CA ALA A 130 7.14 23.20 4.15
C ALA A 130 6.15 24.13 3.43
N TYR A 131 5.18 24.69 4.15
CA TYR A 131 4.25 25.66 3.58
C TYR A 131 4.95 26.94 3.08
N TYR A 132 5.97 27.44 3.79
CA TYR A 132 6.76 28.59 3.30
C TYR A 132 7.58 28.25 2.05
N GLU A 133 8.08 27.02 1.94
CA GLU A 133 8.79 26.55 0.75
C GLU A 133 7.86 26.43 -0.45
N GLU A 134 6.66 25.86 -0.25
CA GLU A 134 5.65 25.77 -1.29
C GLU A 134 5.19 27.16 -1.74
N LYS A 135 4.97 28.09 -0.79
CA LYS A 135 4.63 29.48 -1.11
C LYS A 135 5.75 30.18 -1.89
N LEU A 136 7.01 29.92 -1.55
CA LEU A 136 8.15 30.46 -2.30
C LEU A 136 8.16 29.92 -3.73
N ALA A 137 7.91 28.62 -3.91
CA ALA A 137 7.87 27.98 -5.22
C ALA A 137 6.76 28.59 -6.10
N GLU A 138 5.55 28.82 -5.56
CA GLU A 138 4.46 29.51 -6.27
C GLU A 138 4.87 30.93 -6.68
N LEU A 139 5.42 31.73 -5.75
CA LEU A 139 5.86 33.10 -6.04
C LEU A 139 6.96 33.16 -7.10
N GLN A 140 7.81 32.14 -7.18
CA GLN A 140 8.87 32.03 -8.18
C GLN A 140 8.37 31.52 -9.53
N ALA A 141 7.31 30.71 -9.55
CA ALA A 141 6.68 30.20 -10.77
C ALA A 141 5.73 31.22 -11.42
N ASN A 142 5.12 32.09 -10.62
CA ASN A 142 4.15 33.08 -11.08
C ASN A 142 4.81 34.24 -11.86
N GLU A 143 4.41 34.44 -13.12
CA GLU A 143 5.03 35.42 -14.03
C GLU A 143 5.07 36.85 -13.47
N ASP A 144 4.07 37.24 -12.67
CA ASP A 144 3.96 38.58 -12.11
C ASP A 144 4.91 38.82 -10.93
N THR A 145 5.31 37.77 -10.21
CA THR A 145 6.14 37.85 -8.99
C THR A 145 7.54 37.24 -9.17
N ALA A 146 7.76 36.39 -10.18
CA ALA A 146 8.99 35.64 -10.39
C ALA A 146 10.26 36.51 -10.38
N ALA A 147 10.23 37.68 -11.04
CA ALA A 147 11.37 38.58 -11.10
C ALA A 147 11.76 39.21 -9.74
N GLU A 148 10.80 39.36 -8.83
CA GLU A 148 11.02 39.91 -7.49
C GLU A 148 11.53 38.83 -6.51
N TRP A 149 11.02 37.60 -6.67
CA TRP A 149 11.26 36.47 -5.76
C TRP A 149 12.38 35.53 -6.23
N GLN A 150 12.93 35.75 -7.41
CA GLN A 150 14.08 35.00 -7.92
C GLN A 150 15.28 35.12 -6.98
N GLY A 151 15.69 33.98 -6.42
CA GLY A 151 16.85 33.88 -5.53
C GLY A 151 16.58 34.32 -4.08
N ARG A 152 15.32 34.56 -3.70
CA ARG A 152 14.90 34.72 -2.30
C ARG A 152 14.68 33.37 -1.62
N SER A 153 14.67 33.35 -0.29
CA SER A 153 14.47 32.14 0.51
C SER A 153 13.11 32.07 1.22
N ALA A 154 12.77 30.90 1.78
CA ALA A 154 11.54 30.68 2.53
C ALA A 154 11.49 31.54 3.80
N GLU A 155 12.64 31.85 4.40
CA GLU A 155 12.73 32.80 5.53
C GLU A 155 12.34 34.23 5.12
N GLU A 156 12.58 34.63 3.87
CA GLU A 156 12.11 35.93 3.38
C GLU A 156 10.59 35.92 3.17
N VAL A 157 9.99 34.78 2.79
CA VAL A 157 8.53 34.62 2.76
C VAL A 157 7.95 34.72 4.18
N LYS A 158 8.54 34.01 5.16
CA LYS A 158 8.18 34.12 6.57
C LYS A 158 8.24 35.56 7.07
N ALA A 159 9.31 36.30 6.75
CA ALA A 159 9.45 37.69 7.14
C ALA A 159 8.39 38.61 6.53
N GLU A 160 7.96 38.38 5.28
CA GLU A 160 6.86 39.12 4.66
C GLU A 160 5.51 38.81 5.33
N PHE A 161 5.29 37.55 5.74
CA PHE A 161 4.10 37.16 6.50
C PHE A 161 4.07 37.85 7.86
N GLU A 162 5.19 37.87 8.59
CA GLU A 162 5.34 38.61 9.85
C GLU A 162 5.07 40.11 9.67
N ASN A 163 5.61 40.73 8.60
CA ASN A 163 5.36 42.13 8.27
C ASN A 163 3.89 42.42 7.93
N ALA A 164 3.20 41.47 7.31
CA ALA A 164 1.78 41.53 7.00
C ALA A 164 0.88 41.20 8.21
N GLY A 165 1.46 40.71 9.31
CA GLY A 165 0.73 40.22 10.48
C GLY A 165 -0.07 38.96 10.18
N LEU A 166 0.45 38.08 9.32
CA LEU A 166 -0.14 36.80 8.95
C LEU A 166 0.69 35.64 9.51
N THR A 167 0.02 34.66 10.11
CA THR A 167 0.57 33.30 10.30
C THR A 167 0.50 32.49 9.00
N PRO A 168 1.31 31.42 8.83
CA PRO A 168 1.25 30.57 7.65
C PRO A 168 -0.10 29.86 7.52
N LEU A 169 -0.61 29.27 8.61
CA LEU A 169 -1.96 28.72 8.67
C LEU A 169 -3.02 29.75 8.31
N GLY A 170 -2.95 30.93 8.92
CA GLY A 170 -3.94 31.96 8.67
C GLY A 170 -3.85 32.56 7.26
N HIS A 171 -2.72 32.44 6.56
CA HIS A 171 -2.62 32.72 5.13
C HIS A 171 -3.24 31.60 4.31
N TYR A 172 -2.96 30.33 4.63
CA TYR A 172 -3.53 29.18 3.93
C TYR A 172 -5.07 29.22 3.93
N VAL A 173 -5.68 29.38 5.10
CA VAL A 173 -7.14 29.46 5.26
C VAL A 173 -7.74 30.67 4.52
N ALA A 174 -7.01 31.80 4.44
CA ALA A 174 -7.53 33.01 3.81
C ALA A 174 -7.31 33.07 2.29
N PHE A 175 -6.19 32.52 1.80
CA PHE A 175 -5.69 32.72 0.44
C PHE A 175 -5.11 31.45 -0.18
N GLY A 176 -4.36 30.64 0.57
CA GLY A 176 -3.58 29.52 0.03
C GLY A 176 -4.37 28.54 -0.83
N GLN A 177 -5.58 28.17 -0.39
CA GLN A 177 -6.47 27.29 -1.16
C GLN A 177 -6.85 27.87 -2.54
N GLN A 178 -7.03 29.19 -2.64
CA GLN A 178 -7.33 29.88 -3.91
C GLN A 178 -6.08 30.05 -4.79
N GLU A 179 -4.91 30.04 -4.17
CA GLU A 179 -3.62 30.09 -4.84
C GLU A 179 -3.15 28.71 -5.31
N GLY A 180 -3.88 27.64 -4.98
CA GLY A 180 -3.54 26.26 -5.34
C GLY A 180 -2.42 25.67 -4.49
N LEU A 181 -2.16 26.25 -3.31
CA LEU A 181 -1.21 25.73 -2.34
C LEU A 181 -1.87 24.63 -1.51
N SER A 182 -1.07 23.67 -1.04
CA SER A 182 -1.49 22.61 -0.13
C SER A 182 -1.31 23.00 1.34
N ALA A 183 -1.84 22.18 2.25
CA ALA A 183 -1.47 22.19 3.66
C ALA A 183 -0.56 20.97 3.88
N PRO A 184 0.77 21.10 3.71
CA PRO A 184 1.67 19.96 3.82
C PRO A 184 1.66 19.43 5.25
N PRO A 185 1.51 18.12 5.50
CA PRO A 185 1.67 17.55 6.83
C PRO A 185 3.16 17.48 7.21
N VAL A 186 3.44 17.32 8.51
CA VAL A 186 4.80 17.12 9.03
C VAL A 186 5.29 15.71 8.68
N THR A 187 6.39 15.59 7.92
CA THR A 187 6.89 14.31 7.34
C THR A 187 7.83 13.51 8.25
N GLU A 188 8.27 14.05 9.38
CA GLU A 188 8.98 13.31 10.44
C GLU A 188 8.31 13.62 11.77
N GLN A 189 7.53 12.67 12.30
CA GLN A 189 6.85 12.83 13.57
C GLN A 189 7.71 12.30 14.72
N PRO A 190 8.12 13.13 15.70
CA PRO A 190 8.27 12.63 17.05
C PRO A 190 6.88 12.27 17.59
N PRO A 191 6.73 11.18 18.38
CA PRO A 191 5.43 10.69 18.83
C PRO A 191 4.66 11.77 19.59
N VAL A 192 3.37 11.92 19.28
CA VAL A 192 2.42 12.67 20.11
C VAL A 192 1.86 11.69 21.13
N GLU A 193 2.21 11.87 22.40
CA GLU A 193 1.48 11.24 23.51
C GLU A 193 0.11 11.93 23.60
N GLU A 194 -0.99 11.18 23.43
CA GLU A 194 -2.33 11.71 23.68
C GLU A 194 -2.45 12.26 25.12
N PRO A 195 -3.20 13.35 25.34
CA PRO A 195 -3.38 13.89 26.68
C PRO A 195 -4.39 13.02 27.42
N GLU A 196 -3.96 12.32 28.45
CA GLU A 196 -4.88 11.91 29.50
C GLU A 196 -5.59 13.17 30.06
N ASP A 197 -6.92 13.07 30.21
CA ASP A 197 -7.79 14.07 30.82
C ASP A 197 -7.14 14.71 32.08
N PRO A 198 -7.31 16.02 32.34
CA PRO A 198 -6.73 16.64 33.52
C PRO A 198 -7.25 15.93 34.78
N PRO A 199 -6.38 15.58 35.74
CA PRO A 199 -6.82 14.93 36.95
C PRO A 199 -7.72 15.92 37.69
N VAL A 200 -9.02 15.66 37.67
CA VAL A 200 -9.81 15.75 38.89
C VAL A 200 -8.96 15.03 39.95
N GLU A 201 -8.72 15.62 41.13
CA GLU A 201 -8.25 14.82 42.27
C GLU A 201 -9.37 13.82 42.68
N GLU A 202 -9.68 12.90 41.78
CA GLU A 202 -10.02 11.53 42.05
C GLU A 202 -8.73 10.88 42.60
N PRO A 203 -8.81 9.92 43.52
CA PRO A 203 -7.61 9.22 43.94
C PRO A 203 -6.96 8.61 42.69
N GLY A 204 -5.72 9.01 42.37
CA GLY A 204 -5.00 8.47 41.21
C GLY A 204 -5.07 6.95 41.17
N GLU A 205 -5.14 6.39 39.96
CA GLU A 205 -5.33 4.96 39.73
C GLU A 205 -4.40 4.15 40.65
N ARG A 206 -4.98 3.35 41.53
CA ARG A 206 -4.20 2.55 42.46
C ARG A 206 -3.79 1.28 41.74
N VAL A 207 -2.54 1.24 41.29
CA VAL A 207 -1.97 0.08 40.59
C VAL A 207 -1.28 -0.88 41.57
N LEU A 208 -1.54 -2.18 41.44
CA LEU A 208 -0.78 -3.24 42.12
C LEU A 208 0.35 -3.74 41.22
N ASP A 209 1.60 -3.50 41.62
CA ASP A 209 2.78 -4.04 40.91
C ASP A 209 3.06 -5.50 41.29
N ILE A 210 3.21 -6.36 40.28
CA ILE A 210 3.52 -7.79 40.38
C ILE A 210 4.87 -8.06 39.70
N GLN A 211 5.79 -8.65 40.46
CA GLN A 211 7.13 -9.02 40.02
C GLN A 211 7.37 -10.53 40.13
N SER A 212 8.52 -11.03 39.64
CA SER A 212 8.86 -12.47 39.61
C SER A 212 8.74 -13.22 40.95
N GLY A 213 8.76 -12.53 42.09
CA GLY A 213 8.65 -13.12 43.42
C GLY A 213 7.22 -13.28 43.95
N ASP A 214 6.23 -12.66 43.31
CA ASP A 214 4.90 -12.48 43.87
C ASP A 214 3.96 -13.67 43.62
N ASP A 215 2.77 -13.65 44.22
CA ASP A 215 1.77 -14.72 44.07
C ASP A 215 1.27 -14.77 42.62
N SER A 216 1.14 -15.98 42.08
CA SER A 216 0.62 -16.19 40.73
C SER A 216 -0.89 -16.33 40.67
N ASN A 217 -1.62 -16.23 41.79
CA ASN A 217 -3.08 -16.28 41.79
C ASN A 217 -3.62 -14.97 42.35
N ILE A 218 -4.31 -14.23 41.51
CA ILE A 218 -4.80 -12.89 41.80
C ILE A 218 -6.30 -12.88 41.53
N ASN A 219 -7.07 -12.34 42.45
CA ASN A 219 -8.52 -12.33 42.35
C ASN A 219 -9.09 -10.98 42.81
N ALA A 220 -10.39 -10.80 42.63
CA ALA A 220 -11.11 -9.60 43.04
C ALA A 220 -10.84 -9.20 44.50
N ASP A 221 -10.75 -10.16 45.42
CA ASP A 221 -10.45 -9.88 46.84
C ASP A 221 -9.04 -9.29 47.04
N THR A 222 -8.07 -9.73 46.24
CA THR A 222 -6.68 -9.24 46.26
C THR A 222 -6.58 -7.81 45.71
N LEU A 223 -7.39 -7.50 44.69
CA LEU A 223 -7.45 -6.20 44.02
C LEU A 223 -8.58 -5.29 44.55
N ALA A 224 -9.23 -5.61 45.68
CA ALA A 224 -10.39 -4.86 46.17
C ALA A 224 -10.10 -3.37 46.48
N ASP A 225 -8.83 -3.04 46.69
CA ASP A 225 -8.32 -1.71 46.96
C ASP A 225 -7.56 -1.10 45.75
N PHE A 226 -7.48 -1.80 44.62
CA PHE A 226 -6.72 -1.39 43.45
C PHE A 226 -7.66 -1.22 42.25
N ASP A 227 -7.29 -0.30 41.38
CA ASP A 227 -8.01 0.03 40.16
C ASP A 227 -7.41 -0.73 38.97
N ALA A 228 -6.10 -1.02 39.02
CA ALA A 228 -5.39 -1.81 38.04
C ALA A 228 -4.31 -2.70 38.63
N ILE A 229 -3.77 -3.55 37.78
CA ILE A 229 -2.66 -4.46 38.08
C ILE A 229 -1.59 -4.31 36.99
N ARG A 230 -0.32 -4.31 37.41
CA ARG A 230 0.82 -4.25 36.49
C ARG A 230 1.74 -5.44 36.70
N PHE A 231 2.11 -6.10 35.62
CA PHE A 231 3.16 -7.11 35.58
C PHE A 231 4.42 -6.46 35.02
N SER A 232 5.48 -6.38 35.83
CA SER A 232 6.76 -5.81 35.38
C SER A 232 7.96 -6.51 36.01
N GLY A 233 9.06 -6.57 35.25
CA GLY A 233 10.29 -7.22 35.68
C GLY A 233 10.15 -8.73 35.92
N ILE A 234 9.42 -9.42 35.03
CA ILE A 234 9.27 -10.88 35.06
C ILE A 234 10.44 -11.55 34.34
N GLU A 235 11.36 -12.16 35.10
CA GLU A 235 12.62 -12.71 34.57
C GLU A 235 12.50 -14.07 33.85
N ASP A 236 11.43 -14.85 34.10
CA ASP A 236 11.24 -16.21 33.57
C ASP A 236 9.77 -16.41 33.14
N GLU A 237 9.52 -17.23 32.11
CA GLU A 237 8.17 -17.57 31.62
C GLU A 237 7.26 -18.04 32.76
N ARG A 238 6.19 -17.28 33.01
CA ARG A 238 5.33 -17.51 34.16
C ARG A 238 3.87 -17.24 33.86
N THR A 239 3.03 -18.20 34.27
CA THR A 239 1.58 -18.07 34.21
C THR A 239 1.03 -17.44 35.49
N PHE A 240 0.18 -16.42 35.34
CA PHE A 240 -0.61 -15.81 36.40
C PHE A 240 -2.09 -16.12 36.18
N ASN A 241 -2.78 -16.61 37.21
CA ASN A 241 -4.21 -16.88 37.17
C ASN A 241 -4.96 -15.67 37.73
N LEU A 242 -5.82 -15.09 36.92
CA LEU A 242 -6.62 -13.91 37.24
C LEU A 242 -8.09 -14.31 37.32
N THR A 243 -8.76 -14.01 38.42
CA THR A 243 -10.15 -14.44 38.63
C THR A 243 -11.06 -13.30 39.03
N GLY A 244 -12.07 -13.02 38.20
CA GLY A 244 -13.17 -12.10 38.50
C GLY A 244 -12.75 -10.63 38.60
N ILE A 245 -11.77 -10.19 37.81
CA ILE A 245 -11.21 -8.83 37.82
C ILE A 245 -11.53 -8.06 36.53
N SER A 246 -12.67 -8.34 35.89
CA SER A 246 -13.06 -7.75 34.60
C SER A 246 -13.29 -6.24 34.61
N ASP A 247 -13.34 -5.62 35.79
CA ASP A 247 -13.46 -4.18 36.01
C ASP A 247 -12.09 -3.50 36.24
N LYS A 248 -10.99 -4.22 35.97
CA LYS A 248 -9.61 -3.76 36.20
C LYS A 248 -8.84 -3.71 34.88
N ARG A 249 -8.00 -2.68 34.73
CA ARG A 249 -6.99 -2.61 33.68
C ARG A 249 -5.78 -3.47 34.05
N ILE A 250 -5.19 -4.10 33.05
CA ILE A 250 -4.02 -4.96 33.20
C ILE A 250 -2.88 -4.39 32.36
N TYR A 251 -1.81 -3.94 33.01
CA TYR A 251 -0.57 -3.51 32.38
C TYR A 251 0.41 -4.69 32.31
N VAL A 252 1.03 -4.92 31.16
CA VAL A 252 2.10 -5.90 30.97
C VAL A 252 3.30 -5.20 30.36
N GLU A 253 4.39 -5.16 31.14
CA GLU A 253 5.67 -4.59 30.74
C GLU A 253 6.72 -5.73 30.61
N GLY A 254 7.30 -5.89 29.42
CA GLY A 254 8.35 -6.88 29.16
C GLY A 254 7.85 -8.29 28.79
N ASP A 255 8.81 -9.17 28.51
CA ASP A 255 8.56 -10.54 28.05
C ASP A 255 8.07 -11.51 29.14
N ASN A 256 7.71 -12.72 28.72
CA ASN A 256 7.59 -13.94 29.55
C ASN A 256 6.35 -14.00 30.47
N VAL A 257 5.29 -13.27 30.12
CA VAL A 257 4.05 -13.27 30.89
C VAL A 257 3.00 -14.13 30.18
N SER A 258 2.39 -15.06 30.91
CA SER A 258 1.15 -15.69 30.47
C SER A 258 0.04 -15.39 31.47
N LEU A 259 -1.14 -15.03 30.98
CA LEU A 259 -2.31 -14.77 31.80
C LEU A 259 -3.38 -15.83 31.55
N ASN A 260 -3.88 -16.43 32.63
CA ASN A 260 -5.00 -17.35 32.59
C ASN A 260 -6.20 -16.72 33.28
N LEU A 261 -7.21 -16.38 32.50
CA LEU A 261 -8.37 -15.61 32.92
C LEU A 261 -9.54 -16.51 33.30
N SER A 262 -10.16 -16.23 34.45
CA SER A 262 -11.33 -16.95 34.95
C SER A 262 -12.41 -15.96 35.36
N GLU A 263 -13.67 -16.29 35.06
CA GLU A 263 -14.84 -15.46 35.41
C GLU A 263 -14.78 -14.03 34.84
N MET A 264 -14.24 -13.87 33.62
CA MET A 264 -14.07 -12.58 32.94
C MET A 264 -14.65 -12.62 31.54
N ALA A 265 -15.63 -11.76 31.26
CA ALA A 265 -16.25 -11.64 29.93
C ALA A 265 -15.60 -10.56 29.05
N SER A 266 -14.94 -9.59 29.70
CA SER A 266 -14.21 -8.49 29.07
C SER A 266 -12.88 -8.29 29.78
N VAL A 267 -11.87 -7.85 29.03
CA VAL A 267 -10.51 -7.54 29.51
C VAL A 267 -10.01 -6.27 28.84
N GLU A 268 -9.40 -5.40 29.63
CA GLU A 268 -8.60 -4.26 29.16
C GLU A 268 -7.12 -4.54 29.44
N LEU A 269 -6.31 -4.56 28.38
CA LEU A 269 -4.87 -4.77 28.42
C LEU A 269 -4.15 -3.51 27.96
N THR A 270 -3.02 -3.21 28.58
CA THR A 270 -2.02 -2.27 28.06
C THR A 270 -0.68 -3.01 27.96
N LEU A 271 -0.05 -2.96 26.80
CA LEU A 271 1.18 -3.69 26.46
C LEU A 271 2.33 -2.72 26.20
N GLU A 272 3.46 -2.91 26.88
CA GLU A 272 4.68 -2.15 26.68
C GLU A 272 5.88 -3.11 26.58
N ASP A 273 6.53 -3.18 25.41
CA ASP A 273 7.65 -4.10 25.11
C ASP A 273 7.33 -5.54 25.55
N ALA A 274 6.10 -6.00 25.28
CA ALA A 274 5.53 -7.16 25.94
C ALA A 274 5.40 -8.37 25.01
N ASP A 275 5.78 -9.55 25.49
CA ASP A 275 5.42 -10.86 24.89
C ASP A 275 4.42 -11.57 25.81
N LEU A 276 3.14 -11.40 25.49
CA LEU A 276 2.02 -11.87 26.29
C LEU A 276 1.32 -13.07 25.64
N ARG A 277 1.12 -14.12 26.43
CA ARG A 277 0.22 -15.21 26.07
C ARG A 277 -1.07 -15.18 26.89
N LEU A 278 -2.22 -15.14 26.24
CA LEU A 278 -3.53 -15.07 26.89
C LEU A 278 -4.28 -16.39 26.81
N TRP A 279 -4.81 -16.86 27.93
CA TRP A 279 -5.63 -18.05 28.07
C TRP A 279 -6.86 -17.70 28.90
N ALA A 280 -7.96 -18.43 28.71
CA ALA A 280 -9.12 -18.36 29.59
C ALA A 280 -9.56 -19.74 30.11
N GLU A 281 -10.38 -19.78 31.15
CA GLU A 281 -10.94 -21.01 31.71
C GLU A 281 -12.07 -21.57 30.84
N GLU A 282 -11.99 -22.85 30.47
CA GLU A 282 -12.98 -23.52 29.61
C GLU A 282 -14.29 -23.86 30.35
N ASP A 283 -14.25 -24.00 31.67
CA ASP A 283 -15.36 -24.47 32.52
C ASP A 283 -15.88 -23.32 33.42
N GLY A 284 -16.76 -22.45 32.91
CA GLY A 284 -17.30 -21.30 33.66
C GLY A 284 -18.61 -20.71 33.13
N GLU A 285 -19.20 -19.76 33.88
CA GLU A 285 -20.40 -19.00 33.44
C GLU A 285 -20.06 -17.79 32.53
N ALA A 286 -18.79 -17.39 32.42
CA ALA A 286 -18.33 -16.27 31.61
C ALA A 286 -17.22 -16.73 30.64
N VAL A 287 -17.50 -16.66 29.35
CA VAL A 287 -16.54 -16.83 28.25
C VAL A 287 -16.03 -15.43 27.89
N LEU A 288 -14.74 -15.29 27.56
CA LEU A 288 -14.19 -14.01 27.11
C LEU A 288 -14.81 -13.65 25.75
N THR A 289 -15.60 -12.58 25.71
CA THR A 289 -16.30 -12.12 24.50
C THR A 289 -15.76 -10.81 23.97
N SER A 290 -15.07 -10.03 24.80
CA SER A 290 -14.49 -8.74 24.43
C SER A 290 -13.07 -8.61 24.95
N LEU A 291 -12.17 -8.16 24.08
CA LEU A 291 -10.78 -7.87 24.39
C LEU A 291 -10.45 -6.48 23.86
N ASN A 292 -9.99 -5.59 24.75
CA ASN A 292 -9.46 -4.29 24.38
C ASN A 292 -7.98 -4.25 24.74
N VAL A 293 -7.13 -3.90 23.77
CA VAL A 293 -5.67 -3.86 23.91
C VAL A 293 -5.20 -2.48 23.49
N ASP A 294 -4.46 -1.83 24.39
CA ASP A 294 -3.69 -0.62 24.11
C ASP A 294 -2.22 -1.02 24.01
N VAL A 295 -1.55 -0.65 22.92
CA VAL A 295 -0.18 -1.04 22.60
C VAL A 295 0.70 0.20 22.67
N ASP A 296 1.36 0.42 23.80
CA ASP A 296 2.20 1.60 24.03
C ASP A 296 3.53 1.50 23.26
N SER A 297 4.05 0.28 23.10
CA SER A 297 5.26 -0.01 22.32
C SER A 297 5.25 -1.43 21.78
N ASP A 298 6.13 -1.70 20.81
CA ASP A 298 6.22 -2.96 20.06
C ASP A 298 6.02 -4.20 20.95
N SER A 299 4.96 -4.95 20.67
CA SER A 299 4.52 -6.06 21.51
C SER A 299 4.02 -7.24 20.68
N ALA A 300 3.92 -8.40 21.32
CA ALA A 300 3.34 -9.62 20.79
C ALA A 300 2.23 -10.13 21.71
N LEU A 301 1.12 -10.56 21.10
CA LEU A 301 -0.01 -11.16 21.78
C LEU A 301 -0.33 -12.51 21.14
N GLU A 302 -0.15 -13.59 21.89
CA GLU A 302 -0.59 -14.93 21.50
C GLU A 302 -1.92 -15.27 22.18
N LEU A 303 -2.98 -15.44 21.39
CA LEU A 303 -4.30 -15.88 21.86
C LEU A 303 -4.38 -17.41 21.89
N GLY A 304 -4.46 -17.97 23.09
CA GLY A 304 -4.77 -19.39 23.29
C GLY A 304 -6.21 -19.74 22.88
N GLU A 305 -6.45 -21.00 22.54
CA GLU A 305 -7.75 -21.50 22.06
C GLU A 305 -8.92 -21.14 22.98
N SER A 306 -8.70 -21.12 24.31
CA SER A 306 -9.75 -20.81 25.28
C SER A 306 -10.07 -19.32 25.41
N SER A 307 -9.11 -18.42 25.21
CA SER A 307 -9.37 -16.98 25.16
C SER A 307 -9.89 -16.52 23.81
N ALA A 308 -9.49 -17.17 22.70
CA ALA A 308 -9.88 -16.77 21.35
C ALA A 308 -11.31 -17.17 20.97
N ARG A 309 -11.73 -18.40 21.29
CA ARG A 309 -12.93 -19.03 20.70
C ARG A 309 -14.23 -18.26 20.93
N GLY A 310 -14.34 -17.52 22.03
CA GLY A 310 -15.57 -16.81 22.40
C GLY A 310 -15.59 -15.33 22.04
N LEU A 311 -14.49 -14.79 21.51
CA LEU A 311 -14.38 -13.36 21.21
C LEU A 311 -15.34 -12.97 20.08
N ASP A 312 -16.18 -11.98 20.36
CA ASP A 312 -17.03 -11.30 19.38
C ASP A 312 -16.41 -9.94 18.99
N ASN A 313 -15.64 -9.31 19.89
CA ASN A 313 -15.05 -7.99 19.67
C ASN A 313 -13.61 -7.93 20.18
N VAL A 314 -12.68 -7.65 19.29
CA VAL A 314 -11.28 -7.33 19.61
C VAL A 314 -11.02 -5.90 19.17
N THR A 315 -10.58 -5.05 20.08
CA THR A 315 -10.18 -3.67 19.78
C THR A 315 -8.70 -3.51 20.10
N LEU A 316 -7.94 -2.97 19.16
CA LEU A 316 -6.49 -2.76 19.23
C LEU A 316 -6.24 -1.27 19.01
N ASN A 317 -5.51 -0.63 19.91
CA ASN A 317 -5.21 0.80 19.86
C ASN A 317 -3.76 1.02 20.26
N GLY A 318 -3.30 2.26 20.13
CA GLY A 318 -1.99 2.69 20.64
C GLY A 318 -0.99 2.95 19.53
N ALA A 319 0.26 3.20 19.92
CA ALA A 319 1.33 3.64 19.00
C ALA A 319 2.38 2.57 18.70
N GLY A 320 2.44 1.50 19.49
CA GLY A 320 3.37 0.39 19.27
C GLY A 320 2.88 -0.59 18.21
N SER A 321 3.82 -1.27 17.55
CA SER A 321 3.46 -2.37 16.64
C SER A 321 2.98 -3.60 17.41
N LEU A 322 2.06 -4.36 16.83
CA LEU A 322 1.50 -5.57 17.44
C LEU A 322 1.61 -6.79 16.52
N ASN A 323 2.26 -7.84 17.02
CA ASN A 323 2.18 -9.17 16.42
C ASN A 323 1.08 -9.99 17.10
N LEU A 324 -0.05 -10.20 16.41
CA LEU A 324 -1.18 -10.97 16.89
C LEU A 324 -1.14 -12.39 16.31
N THR A 325 -1.00 -13.38 17.20
CA THR A 325 -0.86 -14.78 16.82
C THR A 325 -1.81 -15.69 17.61
N GLY A 326 -1.91 -16.95 17.22
CA GLY A 326 -2.56 -17.98 18.02
C GLY A 326 -3.77 -18.61 17.35
N SER A 327 -4.86 -18.77 18.09
CA SER A 327 -6.06 -19.50 17.66
C SER A 327 -7.09 -18.59 16.99
N THR A 328 -7.97 -19.18 16.17
CA THR A 328 -9.06 -18.46 15.49
C THR A 328 -9.97 -17.73 16.47
N ILE A 329 -10.11 -16.42 16.27
CA ILE A 329 -10.98 -15.53 17.04
C ILE A 329 -12.43 -15.90 16.75
N GLY A 330 -13.23 -16.06 17.80
CA GLY A 330 -14.68 -16.22 17.70
C GLY A 330 -15.17 -17.54 17.11
N SER A 331 -14.36 -18.60 17.08
CA SER A 331 -14.79 -19.91 16.53
C SER A 331 -16.06 -20.52 17.16
N GLU A 332 -16.47 -20.07 18.36
CA GLU A 332 -17.74 -20.41 19.03
C GLU A 332 -18.71 -19.21 19.15
N ALA A 333 -18.37 -18.04 18.58
CA ALA A 333 -19.21 -16.86 18.51
C ALA A 333 -20.52 -17.14 17.77
N GLN A 334 -21.62 -16.52 18.23
CA GLN A 334 -22.95 -16.69 17.62
C GLN A 334 -23.38 -15.48 16.77
N GLY A 335 -22.53 -14.45 16.68
CA GLY A 335 -22.80 -13.19 16.01
C GLY A 335 -21.65 -12.75 15.11
N ASN A 336 -21.57 -11.44 14.85
CA ASN A 336 -20.45 -10.84 14.13
C ASN A 336 -19.22 -10.89 15.03
N VAL A 337 -18.11 -11.31 14.44
CA VAL A 337 -16.77 -11.25 15.04
C VAL A 337 -16.06 -10.05 14.41
N VAL A 338 -15.76 -9.05 15.22
CA VAL A 338 -15.14 -7.80 14.79
C VAL A 338 -13.74 -7.70 15.38
N VAL A 339 -12.76 -7.40 14.55
CA VAL A 339 -11.42 -6.97 14.94
C VAL A 339 -11.23 -5.55 14.45
N ASP A 340 -11.09 -4.61 15.37
CA ASP A 340 -10.99 -3.18 15.08
C ASP A 340 -9.66 -2.67 15.61
N ALA A 341 -8.76 -2.33 14.69
CA ALA A 341 -7.47 -1.74 14.96
C ALA A 341 -7.36 -0.33 14.35
N SER A 342 -8.49 0.32 14.05
CA SER A 342 -8.50 1.63 13.38
C SER A 342 -7.78 2.74 14.16
N ASP A 343 -7.68 2.61 15.49
CA ASP A 343 -6.97 3.54 16.38
C ASP A 343 -5.53 3.06 16.70
N LEU A 344 -5.04 1.99 16.06
CA LEU A 344 -3.66 1.55 16.17
C LEU A 344 -2.81 2.28 15.12
N SER A 345 -1.81 3.03 15.56
CA SER A 345 -0.92 3.77 14.65
C SER A 345 0.40 3.05 14.36
N GLY A 346 0.74 2.04 15.15
CA GLY A 346 1.86 1.13 14.87
C GLY A 346 1.40 -0.06 14.02
N ASN A 347 2.34 -0.71 13.33
CA ASN A 347 2.04 -1.83 12.44
C ASN A 347 1.36 -3.00 13.16
N LEU A 348 0.28 -3.53 12.58
CA LEU A 348 -0.40 -4.75 12.96
C LEU A 348 0.02 -5.89 12.04
N THR A 349 0.60 -6.94 12.61
CA THR A 349 0.83 -8.21 11.90
C THR A 349 -0.06 -9.30 12.48
N VAL A 350 -0.90 -9.92 11.65
CA VAL A 350 -1.79 -11.02 12.05
C VAL A 350 -1.44 -12.31 11.33
N ASP A 351 -1.12 -13.34 12.11
CA ASP A 351 -0.76 -14.67 11.61
C ASP A 351 -1.95 -15.42 10.98
N GLU A 352 -1.62 -16.39 10.11
CA GLU A 352 -2.57 -17.30 9.48
C GLU A 352 -3.54 -17.93 10.51
N GLY A 353 -4.83 -17.97 10.14
CA GLY A 353 -5.86 -18.70 10.88
C GLY A 353 -6.47 -17.93 12.05
N VAL A 354 -5.85 -16.83 12.49
CA VAL A 354 -6.39 -15.98 13.58
C VAL A 354 -7.71 -15.35 13.15
N LEU A 355 -7.79 -14.86 11.90
CA LEU A 355 -8.93 -14.14 11.33
C LEU A 355 -9.96 -15.03 10.62
N ASP A 356 -9.80 -16.35 10.61
CA ASP A 356 -10.63 -17.27 9.77
C ASP A 356 -12.14 -17.22 10.04
N ASN A 357 -12.56 -16.75 11.21
CA ASN A 357 -13.97 -16.58 11.58
C ASN A 357 -14.33 -15.11 11.86
N ALA A 358 -13.42 -14.17 11.59
CA ALA A 358 -13.74 -12.76 11.62
C ALA A 358 -14.78 -12.44 10.54
N THR A 359 -15.67 -11.50 10.85
CA THR A 359 -16.69 -11.00 9.93
C THR A 359 -16.41 -9.58 9.46
N SER A 360 -15.67 -8.81 10.25
CA SER A 360 -15.14 -7.50 9.88
C SER A 360 -13.77 -7.31 10.54
N VAL A 361 -12.81 -6.82 9.77
CA VAL A 361 -11.47 -6.45 10.23
C VAL A 361 -11.17 -5.05 9.67
N THR A 362 -10.74 -4.14 10.54
CA THR A 362 -10.25 -2.82 10.14
C THR A 362 -8.88 -2.63 10.76
N ALA A 363 -7.88 -2.33 9.94
CA ALA A 363 -6.52 -2.06 10.36
C ALA A 363 -6.29 -0.54 10.51
N GLY A 364 -5.08 -0.18 10.92
CA GLY A 364 -4.76 1.11 11.52
C GLY A 364 -4.18 2.12 10.54
N SER A 365 -3.25 2.95 11.03
CA SER A 365 -2.47 3.86 10.20
C SER A 365 -1.02 3.40 9.95
N GLY A 366 -0.68 2.19 10.39
CA GLY A 366 0.65 1.60 10.23
C GLY A 366 0.71 0.71 8.99
N ASP A 367 1.91 0.29 8.58
CA ASP A 367 2.04 -0.65 7.46
C ASP A 367 1.66 -2.06 7.93
N ASP A 368 0.41 -2.45 7.71
CA ASP A 368 -0.20 -3.62 8.30
C ASP A 368 -0.05 -4.87 7.42
N THR A 369 -0.01 -6.04 8.04
CA THR A 369 0.07 -7.34 7.35
C THR A 369 -0.95 -8.31 7.90
N LEU A 370 -1.99 -8.59 7.12
CA LEU A 370 -3.12 -9.41 7.56
C LEU A 370 -3.16 -10.73 6.76
N SER A 371 -3.06 -11.86 7.46
CA SER A 371 -3.16 -13.18 6.83
C SER A 371 -4.56 -13.78 6.95
N VAL A 372 -5.15 -14.17 5.82
CA VAL A 372 -6.51 -14.73 5.77
C VAL A 372 -6.60 -16.04 4.99
N GLY A 373 -7.42 -16.97 5.50
CA GLY A 373 -7.71 -18.25 4.84
C GLY A 373 -8.85 -18.19 3.81
N SER A 374 -9.83 -17.28 3.95
CA SER A 374 -10.96 -17.09 3.02
C SER A 374 -11.64 -15.71 3.14
N LEU A 375 -12.32 -15.24 2.08
CA LEU A 375 -12.84 -13.87 1.92
C LEU A 375 -14.33 -13.66 2.23
N ALA A 376 -14.91 -14.44 3.14
CA ALA A 376 -16.24 -14.14 3.68
C ALA A 376 -16.16 -13.06 4.79
N LEU A 377 -15.36 -12.02 4.57
CA LEU A 377 -14.90 -11.04 5.57
C LEU A 377 -14.85 -9.65 4.93
N ASP A 378 -15.48 -8.65 5.57
CA ASP A 378 -15.22 -7.24 5.25
C ASP A 378 -13.86 -6.86 5.86
N ILE A 379 -12.88 -6.50 5.04
CA ILE A 379 -11.52 -6.22 5.48
C ILE A 379 -11.01 -4.90 4.87
N ASP A 380 -10.46 -4.06 5.73
CA ASP A 380 -9.91 -2.75 5.38
C ASP A 380 -8.52 -2.63 6.03
N GLY A 381 -7.47 -2.36 5.24
CA GLY A 381 -6.13 -2.14 5.77
C GLY A 381 -5.91 -0.75 6.37
N GLY A 382 -6.81 0.21 6.10
CA GLY A 382 -6.69 1.55 6.67
C GLY A 382 -5.73 2.46 5.88
N ASP A 383 -4.94 3.25 6.60
CA ASP A 383 -3.90 4.11 6.03
C ASP A 383 -2.54 3.40 6.19
N GLY A 384 -1.67 3.43 5.19
CA GLY A 384 -0.36 2.78 5.27
C GLY A 384 0.04 2.16 3.95
N ASP A 385 1.19 1.49 3.90
CA ASP A 385 1.53 0.56 2.82
C ASP A 385 1.14 -0.86 3.25
N ASP A 386 -0.12 -1.24 3.03
CA ASP A 386 -0.71 -2.43 3.63
C ASP A 386 -0.58 -3.70 2.78
N THR A 387 -0.45 -4.84 3.46
CA THR A 387 -0.28 -6.17 2.83
C THR A 387 -1.37 -7.15 3.25
N LEU A 388 -2.16 -7.62 2.28
CA LEU A 388 -3.09 -8.73 2.46
C LEU A 388 -2.46 -10.04 2.00
N VAL A 389 -2.39 -11.04 2.88
CA VAL A 389 -1.79 -12.35 2.58
C VAL A 389 -2.85 -13.44 2.52
N PHE A 390 -2.94 -14.12 1.36
CA PHE A 390 -3.78 -15.29 1.16
C PHE A 390 -3.00 -16.59 1.34
N THR A 391 -3.31 -17.32 2.42
CA THR A 391 -2.65 -18.59 2.75
C THR A 391 -3.50 -19.82 2.37
N GLY A 392 -4.80 -19.65 2.13
CA GLY A 392 -5.75 -20.72 1.74
C GLY A 392 -5.62 -21.22 0.29
N THR A 393 -6.21 -22.39 -0.02
CA THR A 393 -5.96 -23.11 -1.29
C THR A 393 -6.80 -22.72 -2.52
N SER A 394 -7.61 -21.66 -2.49
CA SER A 394 -8.30 -21.18 -3.69
C SER A 394 -9.16 -19.94 -3.39
N TYR A 395 -8.72 -18.76 -3.82
CA TYR A 395 -9.66 -17.73 -4.24
C TYR A 395 -10.03 -18.00 -5.71
N SER A 396 -11.32 -17.94 -6.03
CA SER A 396 -11.83 -18.11 -7.38
C SER A 396 -12.93 -17.09 -7.59
N TYR A 397 -12.64 -16.06 -8.37
CA TYR A 397 -13.67 -15.23 -9.00
C TYR A 397 -14.37 -16.07 -10.08
N ASP A 398 -15.31 -16.94 -9.71
CA ASP A 398 -16.06 -17.73 -10.69
C ASP A 398 -17.28 -16.95 -11.19
N ASN A 399 -17.08 -16.19 -12.27
CA ASN A 399 -18.14 -15.67 -13.14
C ASN A 399 -17.76 -15.69 -14.63
N VAL A 400 -16.85 -16.58 -15.04
CA VAL A 400 -16.64 -16.85 -16.47
C VAL A 400 -17.13 -18.25 -16.78
N ALA A 401 -18.32 -18.30 -17.39
CA ALA A 401 -18.99 -19.49 -17.86
C ALA A 401 -18.06 -20.45 -18.60
N ASP A 402 -17.76 -21.60 -17.98
CA ASP A 402 -17.34 -22.78 -18.73
C ASP A 402 -18.52 -23.22 -19.62
N ASP A 403 -18.33 -23.15 -20.94
CA ASP A 403 -19.23 -23.76 -21.96
C ASP A 403 -19.23 -25.31 -21.90
N ASN A 404 -18.64 -25.92 -20.87
CA ASN A 404 -18.81 -27.32 -20.54
C ASN A 404 -19.64 -27.48 -19.26
N GLY A 405 -20.87 -26.96 -19.30
CA GLY A 405 -21.81 -27.01 -18.20
C GLY A 405 -21.77 -28.31 -17.39
N ASP A 406 -21.20 -28.22 -16.19
CA ASP A 406 -21.58 -28.92 -14.96
C ASP A 406 -20.71 -28.40 -13.79
N ASP A 407 -20.90 -27.14 -13.39
CA ASP A 407 -20.89 -26.74 -11.97
C ASP A 407 -21.56 -25.37 -11.84
N GLU A 408 -22.84 -25.37 -11.45
CA GLU A 408 -23.48 -24.17 -10.91
C GLU A 408 -22.81 -23.87 -9.55
N VAL A 409 -21.71 -23.12 -9.54
CA VAL A 409 -21.37 -22.31 -8.38
C VAL A 409 -22.19 -21.04 -8.51
N GLY A 410 -23.19 -20.93 -7.64
CA GLY A 410 -24.16 -19.86 -7.69
C GLY A 410 -23.52 -18.50 -7.48
N ASP A 411 -24.14 -17.54 -8.16
CA ASP A 411 -24.36 -16.11 -7.86
C ASP A 411 -24.78 -15.84 -6.37
N ASP A 412 -24.19 -16.53 -5.39
CA ASP A 412 -24.60 -16.53 -3.97
C ASP A 412 -23.44 -16.96 -3.04
N ALA A 413 -22.48 -16.07 -2.81
CA ALA A 413 -21.73 -16.01 -1.56
C ALA A 413 -21.23 -14.58 -1.38
N SER A 414 -21.70 -13.92 -0.31
CA SER A 414 -21.25 -12.61 0.15
C SER A 414 -19.72 -12.51 0.14
N THR A 415 -19.15 -11.90 -0.88
CA THR A 415 -17.76 -11.43 -0.83
C THR A 415 -17.80 -10.21 0.06
N GLY A 416 -17.13 -10.27 1.21
CA GLY A 416 -16.91 -9.04 1.97
C GLY A 416 -16.12 -8.04 1.12
N THR A 417 -16.16 -6.78 1.52
CA THR A 417 -15.42 -5.71 0.84
C THR A 417 -13.94 -5.84 1.19
N ILE A 418 -13.05 -5.70 0.21
CA ILE A 418 -11.59 -5.61 0.41
C ILE A 418 -11.16 -4.22 -0.02
N ALA A 419 -10.54 -3.46 0.89
CA ALA A 419 -10.07 -2.10 0.63
C ALA A 419 -8.81 -1.80 1.46
N GLY A 420 -8.09 -0.73 1.09
CA GLY A 420 -6.92 -0.26 1.84
C GLY A 420 -5.76 -1.26 1.82
N PHE A 421 -5.52 -1.94 0.71
CA PHE A 421 -4.34 -2.81 0.56
C PHE A 421 -3.61 -2.48 -0.73
N GLU A 422 -2.38 -2.02 -0.62
CA GLU A 422 -1.50 -1.74 -1.75
C GLU A 422 -0.89 -3.03 -2.30
N THR A 423 -0.56 -3.96 -1.40
CA THR A 423 0.05 -5.26 -1.74
C THR A 423 -0.90 -6.42 -1.44
N VAL A 424 -1.12 -7.26 -2.46
CA VAL A 424 -1.85 -8.52 -2.32
C VAL A 424 -0.90 -9.68 -2.57
N ARG A 425 -0.59 -10.44 -1.51
CA ARG A 425 0.30 -11.61 -1.56
C ARG A 425 -0.51 -12.90 -1.55
N ILE A 426 -0.14 -13.82 -2.43
CA ILE A 426 -0.86 -15.07 -2.68
C ILE A 426 0.14 -16.21 -2.65
N ASP A 427 0.14 -16.98 -1.56
CA ASP A 427 1.11 -18.07 -1.33
C ASP A 427 0.69 -19.40 -1.99
N ASN A 428 -0.49 -19.48 -2.58
CA ASN A 428 -0.98 -20.68 -3.27
C ASN A 428 -1.50 -20.34 -4.67
N TRP A 429 -1.86 -21.36 -5.47
CA TRP A 429 -2.55 -21.06 -6.72
C TRP A 429 -3.91 -20.41 -6.45
N ALA A 430 -4.16 -19.26 -7.06
CA ALA A 430 -5.44 -18.56 -7.00
C ALA A 430 -5.82 -17.99 -8.36
N ARG A 431 -7.13 -17.75 -8.54
CA ARG A 431 -7.69 -16.96 -9.63
C ARG A 431 -8.35 -15.73 -9.03
N ILE A 432 -7.82 -14.55 -9.32
CA ILE A 432 -8.28 -13.26 -8.81
C ILE A 432 -8.82 -12.38 -9.94
N ASP A 433 -9.70 -11.45 -9.60
CA ASP A 433 -10.03 -10.29 -10.42
C ASP A 433 -9.40 -9.07 -9.73
N ALA A 434 -8.55 -8.33 -10.44
CA ALA A 434 -7.86 -7.17 -9.86
C ALA A 434 -8.85 -6.06 -9.45
N ASN A 435 -10.05 -6.02 -10.04
CA ASN A 435 -11.09 -5.06 -9.65
C ASN A 435 -11.68 -5.32 -8.25
N ASP A 436 -11.49 -6.51 -7.69
CA ASP A 436 -11.97 -6.84 -6.35
C ASP A 436 -11.06 -6.25 -5.25
N PHE A 437 -9.90 -5.70 -5.62
CA PHE A 437 -8.89 -5.13 -4.72
C PHE A 437 -8.74 -3.63 -4.98
N GLU A 438 -9.63 -2.83 -4.42
CA GLU A 438 -9.58 -1.36 -4.59
C GLU A 438 -8.31 -0.80 -3.95
N GLY A 439 -7.52 -0.06 -4.73
CA GLY A 439 -6.26 0.54 -4.28
C GLY A 439 -5.01 -0.33 -4.49
N ALA A 440 -5.17 -1.63 -4.75
CA ALA A 440 -4.03 -2.53 -4.93
C ALA A 440 -3.19 -2.16 -6.16
N THR A 441 -1.88 -2.03 -5.96
CA THR A 441 -0.89 -1.73 -6.99
C THR A 441 0.04 -2.92 -7.25
N ASP A 442 0.26 -3.78 -6.26
CA ASP A 442 1.17 -4.91 -6.33
C ASP A 442 0.47 -6.24 -6.05
N PHE A 443 0.51 -7.16 -7.00
CA PHE A 443 0.07 -8.55 -6.83
C PHE A 443 1.28 -9.47 -6.81
N ILE A 444 1.52 -10.13 -5.67
CA ILE A 444 2.65 -11.04 -5.48
C ILE A 444 2.13 -12.47 -5.43
N PHE A 445 2.53 -13.31 -6.39
CA PHE A 445 2.25 -14.74 -6.34
C PHE A 445 3.52 -15.50 -5.97
N GLU A 446 3.37 -16.54 -5.15
CA GLU A 446 4.50 -17.43 -4.88
C GLU A 446 4.98 -18.08 -6.18
N SER A 447 4.10 -18.74 -6.94
CA SER A 447 4.56 -19.51 -8.12
C SER A 447 3.67 -19.51 -9.36
N ARG A 448 2.35 -19.34 -9.23
CA ARG A 448 1.39 -19.42 -10.34
C ARG A 448 0.04 -18.84 -9.95
N GLY A 449 -0.73 -18.41 -10.95
CA GLY A 449 -2.08 -17.90 -10.73
C GLY A 449 -2.75 -17.44 -12.01
N GLU A 450 -3.99 -16.99 -11.87
CA GLU A 450 -4.71 -16.27 -12.90
C GLU A 450 -5.14 -14.91 -12.38
N VAL A 451 -4.89 -13.85 -13.15
CA VAL A 451 -5.27 -12.48 -12.81
C VAL A 451 -6.13 -11.93 -13.94
N ALA A 452 -7.37 -11.57 -13.63
CA ALA A 452 -8.27 -10.89 -14.56
C ALA A 452 -8.23 -9.37 -14.36
N ASN A 453 -8.46 -8.61 -15.45
CA ASN A 453 -8.67 -7.16 -15.44
C ASN A 453 -7.54 -6.33 -14.79
N LEU A 454 -6.29 -6.76 -14.97
CA LEU A 454 -5.13 -6.02 -14.46
C LEU A 454 -5.03 -4.63 -15.12
N ALA A 455 -4.96 -3.58 -14.31
CA ALA A 455 -4.83 -2.20 -14.78
C ALA A 455 -3.38 -1.81 -15.13
N SER A 456 -3.21 -0.75 -15.93
CA SER A 456 -1.90 -0.34 -16.46
C SER A 456 -0.86 0.09 -15.40
N ASP A 457 -1.31 0.54 -14.24
CA ASP A 457 -0.49 0.96 -13.10
C ASP A 457 -0.20 -0.17 -12.10
N GLN A 458 -0.77 -1.35 -12.32
CA GLN A 458 -0.56 -2.52 -11.46
C GLN A 458 0.62 -3.36 -11.94
N VAL A 459 1.24 -4.05 -10.98
CA VAL A 459 2.41 -4.92 -11.18
C VAL A 459 2.09 -6.32 -10.68
N VAL A 460 2.49 -7.35 -11.43
CA VAL A 460 2.46 -8.74 -10.97
C VAL A 460 3.88 -9.27 -10.77
N SER A 461 4.19 -9.67 -9.54
CA SER A 461 5.49 -10.22 -9.15
C SER A 461 5.38 -11.72 -8.85
N ILE A 462 6.33 -12.52 -9.34
CA ILE A 462 6.42 -13.96 -9.03
C ILE A 462 7.71 -14.25 -8.26
N THR A 463 7.61 -14.90 -7.10
CA THR A 463 8.76 -15.08 -6.19
C THR A 463 9.42 -16.47 -6.23
N ASP A 464 8.77 -17.47 -6.81
CA ASP A 464 9.28 -18.83 -6.93
C ASP A 464 8.92 -19.43 -8.30
N ALA A 465 9.92 -19.97 -8.98
CA ALA A 465 9.74 -20.67 -10.25
C ALA A 465 9.36 -22.15 -10.08
N ASN A 466 9.40 -22.68 -8.86
CA ASN A 466 9.49 -24.11 -8.59
C ASN A 466 8.12 -24.75 -8.31
N VAL A 467 7.52 -25.36 -9.34
CA VAL A 467 6.50 -26.41 -9.12
C VAL A 467 6.95 -27.69 -9.83
N ASP A 468 7.34 -28.67 -9.01
CA ASP A 468 7.80 -30.00 -9.40
C ASP A 468 6.84 -30.66 -10.42
N ASP A 469 7.36 -30.85 -11.63
CA ASP A 469 7.05 -31.85 -12.65
C ASP A 469 5.62 -31.88 -13.30
N THR A 470 5.62 -31.72 -14.63
CA THR A 470 4.61 -32.09 -15.65
C THR A 470 3.51 -31.11 -16.10
N ARG A 471 3.35 -29.90 -15.52
CA ARG A 471 2.28 -28.97 -15.95
C ARG A 471 2.66 -27.54 -16.29
N GLY A 472 3.88 -27.07 -15.99
CA GLY A 472 4.25 -25.67 -16.15
C GLY A 472 3.52 -24.79 -15.12
N SER A 473 4.26 -23.96 -14.41
CA SER A 473 3.70 -22.94 -13.53
C SER A 473 3.30 -21.77 -14.42
N THR A 474 2.09 -21.79 -14.96
CA THR A 474 1.63 -20.70 -15.84
C THR A 474 1.01 -19.58 -15.02
N LEU A 475 1.50 -18.35 -15.22
CA LEU A 475 0.77 -17.13 -14.90
C LEU A 475 -0.11 -16.80 -16.11
N ASN A 476 -1.43 -16.80 -15.91
CA ASN A 476 -2.38 -16.37 -16.92
C ASN A 476 -2.90 -14.98 -16.57
N LEU A 477 -2.72 -14.03 -17.47
CA LEU A 477 -3.38 -12.73 -17.39
C LEU A 477 -4.56 -12.73 -18.37
N ILE A 478 -5.71 -12.29 -17.91
CA ILE A 478 -6.96 -12.29 -18.69
C ILE A 478 -7.47 -10.85 -18.74
N ASP A 479 -7.67 -10.33 -19.94
CA ASP A 479 -8.21 -8.97 -20.17
C ASP A 479 -7.40 -7.88 -19.43
N ALA A 480 -6.07 -8.04 -19.37
CA ALA A 480 -5.17 -7.02 -18.85
C ALA A 480 -5.16 -5.78 -19.77
N ASP A 481 -4.92 -4.60 -19.20
CA ASP A 481 -4.93 -3.30 -19.88
C ASP A 481 -3.71 -3.09 -20.81
N GLU A 482 -3.67 -1.98 -21.54
CA GLU A 482 -2.66 -1.67 -22.57
C GLU A 482 -1.21 -1.81 -22.07
N THR A 483 -0.93 -1.42 -20.82
CA THR A 483 0.39 -1.63 -20.19
C THR A 483 0.32 -2.80 -19.20
N VAL A 484 1.24 -3.75 -19.32
CA VAL A 484 1.32 -4.92 -18.42
C VAL A 484 2.72 -4.99 -17.84
N ASN A 485 2.83 -5.00 -16.50
CA ASN A 485 4.10 -5.00 -15.80
C ASN A 485 4.30 -6.31 -15.04
N ILE A 486 5.33 -7.08 -15.40
CA ILE A 486 5.64 -8.37 -14.78
C ILE A 486 7.07 -8.36 -14.24
N VAL A 487 7.22 -8.82 -13.00
CA VAL A 487 8.50 -8.92 -12.29
C VAL A 487 8.75 -10.37 -11.90
N THR A 488 9.94 -10.87 -12.22
CA THR A 488 10.44 -12.16 -11.72
C THR A 488 11.44 -11.91 -10.58
N ALA A 489 11.17 -12.48 -9.40
CA ALA A 489 11.95 -12.29 -8.18
C ALA A 489 12.28 -13.64 -7.54
N PHE A 490 12.91 -14.53 -8.30
CA PHE A 490 13.16 -15.92 -7.89
C PHE A 490 14.36 -16.06 -6.95
N ASP A 491 14.28 -16.96 -5.98
CA ASP A 491 15.42 -17.31 -5.11
C ASP A 491 16.52 -18.10 -5.84
N ASP A 492 16.17 -18.83 -6.90
CA ASP A 492 17.05 -19.70 -7.70
C ASP A 492 16.83 -19.45 -9.21
N ASP A 493 17.68 -20.03 -10.07
CA ASP A 493 17.52 -19.98 -11.52
C ASP A 493 16.18 -20.63 -11.93
N GLY A 494 15.22 -19.79 -12.33
CA GLY A 494 13.84 -20.16 -12.57
C GLY A 494 13.29 -19.62 -13.89
N VAL A 495 12.23 -20.26 -14.40
CA VAL A 495 11.55 -19.84 -15.63
C VAL A 495 10.05 -19.63 -15.36
N LEU A 496 9.55 -18.43 -15.63
CA LEU A 496 8.12 -18.12 -15.62
C LEU A 496 7.48 -18.53 -16.96
N ALA A 497 6.48 -19.40 -16.94
CA ALA A 497 5.60 -19.53 -18.11
C ALA A 497 4.52 -18.45 -18.06
N LEU A 498 4.55 -17.50 -18.99
CA LEU A 498 3.61 -16.38 -19.05
C LEU A 498 2.64 -16.54 -20.22
N THR A 499 1.37 -16.28 -19.97
CA THR A 499 0.33 -16.22 -21.00
C THR A 499 -0.57 -15.01 -20.76
N VAL A 500 -0.85 -14.26 -21.83
CA VAL A 500 -1.77 -13.12 -21.80
C VAL A 500 -2.89 -13.33 -22.81
N LEU A 501 -4.11 -13.37 -22.29
CA LEU A 501 -5.36 -13.63 -22.98
C LEU A 501 -6.20 -12.34 -23.05
N SER A 502 -6.98 -12.20 -24.11
CA SER A 502 -8.01 -11.17 -24.23
C SER A 502 -9.23 -11.75 -24.94
N ASP A 503 -10.42 -11.55 -24.37
CA ASP A 503 -11.70 -11.76 -25.03
C ASP A 503 -12.24 -10.46 -25.67
N GLU A 504 -11.64 -9.32 -25.33
CA GLU A 504 -11.98 -7.99 -25.85
C GLU A 504 -11.27 -7.71 -27.18
N ALA A 505 -12.07 -7.42 -28.22
CA ALA A 505 -11.58 -7.15 -29.58
C ALA A 505 -10.83 -5.82 -29.74
N ASP A 506 -10.84 -4.96 -28.72
CA ASP A 506 -10.26 -3.61 -28.75
C ASP A 506 -8.93 -3.50 -27.95
N LEU A 507 -8.46 -4.57 -27.29
CA LEU A 507 -7.22 -4.58 -26.46
C LEU A 507 -5.95 -5.00 -27.23
N ASP A 508 -5.94 -4.81 -28.55
CA ASP A 508 -4.76 -5.04 -29.39
C ASP A 508 -3.81 -3.82 -29.32
N GLY A 509 -2.55 -4.05 -28.90
CA GLY A 509 -1.51 -3.03 -28.82
C GLY A 509 -0.98 -2.81 -27.39
N GLY A 510 -0.23 -1.74 -27.18
CA GLY A 510 0.32 -1.36 -25.87
C GLY A 510 1.69 -1.99 -25.57
N THR A 511 2.06 -2.09 -24.29
CA THR A 511 3.41 -2.51 -23.86
C THR A 511 3.37 -3.61 -22.81
N LEU A 512 4.11 -4.69 -23.03
CA LEU A 512 4.43 -5.71 -22.03
C LEU A 512 5.84 -5.43 -21.48
N ASN A 513 5.92 -5.00 -20.23
CA ASN A 513 7.17 -4.78 -19.51
C ASN A 513 7.52 -6.03 -18.70
N LEU A 514 8.71 -6.57 -18.93
CA LEU A 514 9.27 -7.73 -18.25
C LEU A 514 10.57 -7.33 -17.55
N SER A 515 10.66 -7.62 -16.27
CA SER A 515 11.85 -7.29 -15.46
C SER A 515 12.18 -8.39 -14.46
N GLY A 516 13.37 -8.28 -13.86
CA GLY A 516 13.80 -9.12 -12.75
C GLY A 516 14.80 -10.20 -13.13
N ASN A 517 15.01 -11.15 -12.22
CA ASN A 517 16.15 -12.07 -12.28
C ASN A 517 15.85 -13.42 -12.95
N GLY A 518 14.58 -13.76 -13.10
CA GLY A 518 14.12 -15.02 -13.68
C GLY A 518 14.01 -14.95 -15.19
N ALA A 519 14.08 -16.11 -15.85
CA ALA A 519 13.77 -16.20 -17.26
C ALA A 519 12.24 -16.18 -17.48
N VAL A 520 11.80 -15.74 -18.65
CA VAL A 520 10.37 -15.73 -19.02
C VAL A 520 10.15 -16.50 -20.32
N ASP A 521 9.37 -17.56 -20.26
CA ASP A 521 8.77 -18.25 -21.40
C ASP A 521 7.45 -17.56 -21.74
N PHE A 522 7.46 -16.64 -22.70
CA PHE A 522 6.25 -15.96 -23.17
C PHE A 522 5.70 -16.64 -24.43
N ALA A 523 4.52 -17.26 -24.27
CA ALA A 523 3.77 -17.82 -25.38
C ALA A 523 2.57 -16.95 -25.72
N PHE A 524 2.45 -16.54 -26.97
CA PHE A 524 1.28 -15.78 -27.42
C PHE A 524 0.02 -16.64 -27.32
N ALA A 525 -0.94 -16.22 -26.50
CA ALA A 525 -2.26 -16.84 -26.46
C ALA A 525 -3.37 -15.80 -26.29
N GLY A 526 -3.64 -15.02 -27.35
CA GLY A 526 -4.91 -14.29 -27.47
C GLY A 526 -4.83 -12.77 -27.46
N ARG A 527 -3.73 -12.18 -26.97
CA ARG A 527 -3.50 -10.73 -27.00
C ARG A 527 -2.15 -10.35 -27.62
N SER A 528 -2.12 -9.33 -28.49
CA SER A 528 -0.90 -8.72 -29.05
C SER A 528 -0.54 -7.40 -28.37
N PHE A 529 0.76 -7.08 -28.37
CA PHE A 529 1.31 -5.82 -27.86
C PHE A 529 2.00 -5.07 -29.00
N ASP A 530 2.15 -3.75 -28.92
CA ASP A 530 3.01 -2.98 -29.84
C ASP A 530 4.48 -3.07 -29.44
N THR A 531 4.74 -3.25 -28.13
CA THR A 531 6.09 -3.34 -27.56
C THR A 531 6.17 -4.43 -26.51
N VAL A 532 7.23 -5.23 -26.59
CA VAL A 532 7.64 -6.17 -25.54
C VAL A 532 8.99 -5.69 -25.03
N ASP A 533 9.00 -5.07 -23.86
CA ASP A 533 10.20 -4.52 -23.25
C ASP A 533 10.71 -5.48 -22.17
N ALA A 534 11.76 -6.22 -22.50
CA ALA A 534 12.49 -7.09 -21.59
C ALA A 534 13.87 -6.50 -21.24
N SER A 535 14.10 -5.19 -21.46
CA SER A 535 15.40 -4.56 -21.25
C SER A 535 15.91 -4.63 -19.81
N GLU A 536 15.00 -4.78 -18.84
CA GLU A 536 15.30 -4.95 -17.42
C GLU A 536 15.25 -6.42 -16.95
N LEU A 537 15.18 -7.38 -17.87
CA LEU A 537 15.18 -8.81 -17.58
C LEU A 537 16.61 -9.38 -17.62
N GLU A 538 17.05 -9.99 -16.52
CA GLU A 538 18.37 -10.61 -16.41
C GLU A 538 18.36 -12.11 -16.77
N GLY A 539 17.24 -12.81 -16.58
CA GLY A 539 17.15 -14.26 -16.79
C GLY A 539 16.93 -14.71 -18.24
N GLY A 540 16.59 -13.77 -19.13
CA GLY A 540 16.37 -14.02 -20.56
C GLY A 540 14.90 -14.27 -20.93
N LEU A 541 14.53 -13.87 -22.13
CA LEU A 541 13.21 -13.98 -22.74
C LEU A 541 13.22 -15.07 -23.81
N ASN A 542 12.39 -16.08 -23.63
CA ASN A 542 12.04 -17.03 -24.68
C ASN A 542 10.69 -16.63 -25.29
N PHE A 543 10.76 -16.03 -26.47
CA PHE A 543 9.61 -15.43 -27.15
C PHE A 543 9.10 -16.32 -28.29
N VAL A 544 7.88 -16.85 -28.10
CA VAL A 544 7.15 -17.65 -29.11
C VAL A 544 5.84 -16.93 -29.46
N GLY A 545 5.93 -15.87 -30.29
CA GLY A 545 4.80 -15.02 -30.68
C GLY A 545 4.39 -15.09 -32.16
N SER A 546 3.26 -14.49 -32.55
CA SER A 546 3.07 -13.99 -33.93
C SER A 546 3.44 -12.54 -33.94
N TYR A 547 4.34 -12.14 -34.82
CA TYR A 547 4.87 -10.81 -34.77
C TYR A 547 4.11 -9.94 -35.81
N ALA A 548 3.53 -8.85 -35.34
CA ALA A 548 2.58 -8.06 -36.11
C ALA A 548 2.93 -6.56 -36.09
N GLN A 549 4.21 -6.20 -36.33
CA GLN A 549 4.80 -4.85 -36.23
C GLN A 549 5.12 -4.42 -34.80
N GLU A 550 5.75 -5.30 -34.05
CA GLU A 550 6.19 -5.11 -32.68
C GLU A 550 7.62 -4.57 -32.59
N THR A 551 7.88 -3.79 -31.53
CA THR A 551 9.24 -3.52 -31.05
C THR A 551 9.53 -4.45 -29.88
N ILE A 552 10.53 -5.32 -30.01
CA ILE A 552 11.02 -6.21 -28.95
C ILE A 552 12.33 -5.62 -28.45
N ILE A 553 12.42 -5.33 -27.16
CA ILE A 553 13.64 -4.80 -26.54
C ILE A 553 14.21 -5.88 -25.63
N LEU A 554 15.39 -6.37 -25.96
CA LEU A 554 16.02 -7.49 -25.27
C LEU A 554 16.85 -7.04 -24.06
N GLY A 555 17.02 -7.98 -23.13
CA GLY A 555 17.66 -7.80 -21.83
C GLY A 555 19.13 -8.19 -21.83
N GLY A 556 19.65 -8.53 -20.65
CA GLY A 556 21.02 -9.03 -20.49
C GLY A 556 21.15 -10.55 -20.46
N GLY A 557 20.02 -11.27 -20.36
CA GLY A 557 19.95 -12.73 -20.32
C GLY A 557 20.11 -13.38 -21.70
N GLU A 558 20.19 -14.71 -21.75
CA GLU A 558 20.17 -15.46 -23.03
C GLU A 558 18.75 -15.41 -23.60
N ASP A 559 18.55 -14.60 -24.64
CA ASP A 559 17.24 -14.42 -25.26
C ASP A 559 17.05 -15.39 -26.45
N THR A 560 15.84 -15.91 -26.62
CA THR A 560 15.49 -16.81 -27.73
C THR A 560 14.26 -16.29 -28.47
N LEU A 561 14.40 -16.01 -29.76
CA LEU A 561 13.33 -15.55 -30.64
C LEU A 561 12.94 -16.62 -31.66
N SER A 562 11.69 -17.10 -31.61
CA SER A 562 11.17 -18.03 -32.64
C SER A 562 10.69 -17.29 -33.89
N VAL A 563 11.15 -17.72 -35.08
CA VAL A 563 10.72 -17.13 -36.37
C VAL A 563 9.46 -17.79 -36.96
N PHE A 564 8.88 -18.77 -36.26
CA PHE A 564 7.66 -19.46 -36.64
C PHE A 564 6.67 -19.55 -35.49
N ARG A 565 5.38 -19.55 -35.86
CA ARG A 565 4.26 -19.84 -34.96
C ARG A 565 3.46 -21.01 -35.51
N GLU A 566 3.08 -21.94 -34.65
CA GLU A 566 2.05 -22.95 -34.94
C GLU A 566 0.72 -22.50 -34.29
N ASN A 567 -0.35 -22.39 -35.07
CA ASN A 567 -1.66 -22.05 -34.52
C ASN A 567 -2.35 -23.30 -33.92
N ASN A 568 -3.47 -23.11 -33.22
CA ASN A 568 -4.25 -24.20 -32.61
C ASN A 568 -4.77 -25.25 -33.61
N SER A 569 -4.71 -24.98 -34.92
CA SER A 569 -5.07 -25.92 -35.99
C SER A 569 -3.86 -26.70 -36.56
N GLY A 570 -2.66 -26.48 -36.02
CA GLY A 570 -1.41 -27.09 -36.47
C GLY A 570 -0.85 -26.49 -37.77
N GLU A 571 -1.31 -25.29 -38.14
CA GLU A 571 -0.79 -24.54 -39.28
C GLU A 571 0.38 -23.66 -38.82
N VAL A 572 1.50 -23.81 -39.50
CA VAL A 572 2.73 -23.06 -39.22
C VAL A 572 2.80 -21.84 -40.14
N SER A 573 3.01 -20.67 -39.58
CA SER A 573 3.24 -19.42 -40.30
C SER A 573 4.55 -18.76 -39.85
N THR A 574 5.12 -17.92 -40.72
CA THR A 574 6.19 -17.01 -40.33
C THR A 574 5.66 -16.01 -39.33
N THR A 575 6.56 -15.58 -38.45
CA THR A 575 6.18 -14.68 -37.37
C THR A 575 6.29 -13.23 -37.78
N SER A 576 7.38 -12.82 -38.42
CA SER A 576 7.60 -11.47 -38.96
C SER A 576 7.64 -11.48 -40.49
N THR A 577 7.19 -10.42 -41.16
CA THR A 577 7.16 -10.37 -42.64
C THR A 577 7.72 -9.08 -43.23
N VAL A 578 8.05 -9.05 -44.53
CA VAL A 578 8.48 -7.81 -45.21
C VAL A 578 7.41 -6.71 -45.13
N SER A 579 6.13 -7.06 -45.20
CA SER A 579 5.03 -6.07 -45.10
C SER A 579 4.72 -5.62 -43.67
N ALA A 580 5.24 -6.34 -42.67
CA ALA A 580 5.08 -6.12 -41.25
C ALA A 580 6.36 -6.59 -40.56
N THR A 581 7.44 -5.82 -40.72
CA THR A 581 8.77 -6.18 -40.23
C THR A 581 8.90 -5.73 -38.80
N ASP A 582 9.13 -6.68 -37.91
CA ASP A 582 9.34 -6.40 -36.50
C ASP A 582 10.75 -5.90 -36.22
N ARG A 583 10.88 -5.18 -35.12
CA ARG A 583 12.11 -4.50 -34.73
C ARG A 583 12.60 -5.10 -33.42
N VAL A 584 13.84 -5.56 -33.41
CA VAL A 584 14.51 -6.09 -32.22
C VAL A 584 15.63 -5.15 -31.85
N GLU A 585 15.57 -4.62 -30.63
CA GLU A 585 16.61 -3.79 -30.04
C GLU A 585 17.44 -4.63 -29.05
N ASN A 586 18.70 -4.25 -28.85
CA ASN A 586 19.66 -4.90 -27.94
C ASN A 586 20.07 -6.35 -28.24
N PHE A 587 19.78 -6.86 -29.44
CA PHE A 587 20.20 -8.23 -29.81
C PHE A 587 21.73 -8.42 -29.74
N ASP A 588 22.18 -9.38 -28.93
CA ASP A 588 23.57 -9.81 -28.76
C ASP A 588 23.82 -11.13 -29.50
N PHE A 589 24.58 -11.10 -30.60
CA PHE A 589 24.89 -12.31 -31.37
C PHE A 589 25.72 -13.36 -30.62
N ASP A 590 26.40 -12.99 -29.53
CA ASP A 590 27.20 -13.94 -28.74
C ASP A 590 26.35 -14.67 -27.68
N ASN A 591 25.17 -14.13 -27.35
CA ASN A 591 24.32 -14.62 -26.27
C ASN A 591 22.92 -15.02 -26.75
N ASP A 592 22.33 -14.29 -27.68
CA ASP A 592 20.95 -14.45 -28.12
C ASP A 592 20.82 -15.38 -29.32
N ARG A 593 19.64 -15.98 -29.45
CA ARG A 593 19.37 -17.04 -30.41
C ARG A 593 18.11 -16.76 -31.20
N ILE A 594 18.17 -17.06 -32.49
CA ILE A 594 17.01 -17.08 -33.37
C ILE A 594 16.78 -18.51 -33.81
N VAL A 595 15.58 -19.03 -33.58
CA VAL A 595 15.28 -20.46 -33.72
C VAL A 595 14.12 -20.74 -34.68
N ASP A 596 14.16 -21.93 -35.28
CA ASP A 596 13.08 -22.47 -36.11
C ASP A 596 11.90 -22.99 -35.25
N GLN A 597 10.84 -23.45 -35.93
CA GLN A 597 9.65 -24.04 -35.31
C GLN A 597 9.90 -25.26 -34.40
N ASN A 598 11.11 -25.84 -34.45
CA ASN A 598 11.51 -26.99 -33.63
C ASN A 598 12.52 -26.59 -32.54
N GLY A 599 12.80 -25.29 -32.37
CA GLY A 599 13.77 -24.76 -31.41
C GLY A 599 15.24 -24.93 -31.83
N ASN A 600 15.52 -25.23 -33.11
CA ASN A 600 16.90 -25.28 -33.61
C ASN A 600 17.34 -23.91 -34.09
N ASP A 601 18.60 -23.55 -33.83
CA ASP A 601 19.20 -22.33 -34.37
C ASP A 601 19.10 -22.30 -35.90
N ILE A 602 18.70 -21.15 -36.44
CA ILE A 602 18.69 -20.94 -37.89
C ILE A 602 20.11 -20.64 -38.40
N ASP A 603 20.47 -21.22 -39.54
CA ASP A 603 21.73 -20.92 -40.22
C ASP A 603 21.53 -19.68 -41.11
N ILE A 604 22.21 -18.58 -40.76
CA ILE A 604 22.06 -17.27 -41.41
C ILE A 604 23.29 -17.00 -42.26
N ARG A 605 23.10 -16.85 -43.58
CA ARG A 605 24.17 -16.46 -44.50
C ARG A 605 24.23 -14.95 -44.70
N GLU A 606 25.34 -14.33 -44.34
CA GLU A 606 25.56 -12.91 -44.59
C GLU A 606 25.69 -12.58 -46.09
N LEU A 607 24.99 -11.51 -46.52
CA LEU A 607 25.09 -10.92 -47.85
C LEU A 607 25.79 -9.57 -47.78
N GLU A 608 26.93 -9.47 -48.45
CA GLU A 608 27.59 -8.18 -48.71
C GLU A 608 26.86 -7.43 -49.83
N LEU A 609 25.81 -6.69 -49.47
CA LEU A 609 25.08 -5.82 -50.39
C LEU A 609 25.62 -4.38 -50.32
N VAL A 610 25.69 -3.72 -51.48
CA VAL A 610 26.14 -2.32 -51.58
C VAL A 610 25.04 -1.51 -52.23
N PHE A 611 24.52 -0.54 -51.49
CA PHE A 611 23.41 0.31 -51.90
C PHE A 611 23.88 1.72 -52.30
N ASP A 612 23.10 2.38 -53.15
CA ASP A 612 23.28 3.81 -53.44
C ASP A 612 22.79 4.64 -52.24
N GLU A 613 23.27 5.88 -52.08
CA GLU A 613 22.84 6.77 -50.99
C GLU A 613 21.33 7.10 -51.06
N ASP A 614 20.71 6.91 -52.23
CA ASP A 614 19.27 7.13 -52.48
C ASP A 614 18.45 5.81 -52.48
N ALA A 615 19.04 4.67 -52.11
CA ALA A 615 18.32 3.39 -52.08
C ALA A 615 17.32 3.34 -50.92
N ASP A 616 16.14 2.77 -51.16
CA ASP A 616 15.15 2.49 -50.13
C ASP A 616 15.23 1.03 -49.65
N LEU A 617 14.58 0.76 -48.51
CA LEU A 617 14.56 -0.57 -47.89
C LEU A 617 13.93 -1.64 -48.80
N ASP A 618 12.90 -1.28 -49.58
CA ASP A 618 12.30 -2.17 -50.58
C ASP A 618 13.33 -2.63 -51.63
N THR A 619 14.22 -1.72 -52.07
CA THR A 619 15.32 -2.06 -52.98
C THR A 619 16.33 -2.99 -52.33
N ALA A 620 16.59 -2.82 -51.03
CA ALA A 620 17.48 -3.69 -50.27
C ALA A 620 16.92 -5.11 -50.14
N PHE A 621 15.65 -5.26 -49.76
CA PHE A 621 14.97 -6.55 -49.72
C PHE A 621 14.89 -7.21 -51.10
N ALA A 622 14.64 -6.46 -52.16
CA ALA A 622 14.62 -7.01 -53.52
C ALA A 622 16.00 -7.56 -53.92
N ALA A 623 17.09 -6.90 -53.51
CA ALA A 623 18.45 -7.40 -53.75
C ALA A 623 18.76 -8.66 -52.92
N ALA A 624 18.30 -8.72 -51.66
CA ALA A 624 18.42 -9.93 -50.84
C ALA A 624 17.63 -11.11 -51.45
N ALA A 625 16.41 -10.85 -51.92
CA ALA A 625 15.53 -11.83 -52.58
C ALA A 625 16.15 -12.42 -53.85
N ASP A 626 16.89 -11.63 -54.64
CA ASP A 626 17.60 -12.10 -55.83
C ASP A 626 18.74 -13.10 -55.51
N GLU A 627 19.31 -13.03 -54.30
CA GLU A 627 20.44 -13.85 -53.85
C GLU A 627 20.01 -15.06 -52.99
N THR A 628 18.74 -15.17 -52.63
CA THR A 628 18.16 -16.27 -51.83
C THR A 628 17.52 -17.33 -52.72
N ILE A 629 17.63 -18.60 -52.34
CA ILE A 629 17.01 -19.72 -53.06
C ILE A 629 16.23 -20.62 -52.09
N GLY A 630 14.90 -20.59 -52.20
CA GLY A 630 14.02 -21.29 -51.25
C GLY A 630 14.10 -20.68 -49.85
N ASN A 631 13.92 -21.52 -48.82
CA ASN A 631 13.81 -21.09 -47.43
C ASN A 631 15.18 -20.84 -46.75
N GLU A 632 16.15 -20.30 -47.48
CA GLU A 632 17.45 -19.92 -46.93
C GLU A 632 17.32 -18.59 -46.19
N TYR A 633 17.89 -18.51 -44.98
CA TYR A 633 17.97 -17.27 -44.20
C TYR A 633 19.25 -16.53 -44.55
N VAL A 634 19.09 -15.24 -44.86
CA VAL A 634 20.20 -14.34 -45.17
C VAL A 634 20.14 -13.09 -44.29
N SER A 635 21.30 -12.48 -44.03
CA SER A 635 21.38 -11.17 -43.39
C SER A 635 22.00 -10.12 -44.31
N PHE A 636 21.59 -8.86 -44.19
CA PHE A 636 22.23 -7.73 -44.86
C PHE A 636 22.13 -6.46 -44.02
N VAL A 637 23.08 -5.54 -44.18
CA VAL A 637 23.11 -4.27 -43.46
C VAL A 637 22.50 -3.15 -44.32
N PHE A 638 21.58 -2.37 -43.74
CA PHE A 638 21.00 -1.18 -44.37
C PHE A 638 20.79 -0.10 -43.30
N GLU A 639 21.21 1.14 -43.59
CA GLU A 639 21.06 2.31 -42.69
C GLU A 639 21.42 2.06 -41.21
N ASP A 640 22.57 1.40 -40.97
CA ASP A 640 23.12 1.06 -39.64
C ASP A 640 22.39 -0.06 -38.86
N ASN A 641 21.44 -0.76 -39.49
CA ASN A 641 20.75 -1.91 -38.93
C ASN A 641 21.03 -3.19 -39.73
N THR A 642 20.96 -4.35 -39.07
CA THR A 642 21.02 -5.65 -39.74
C THR A 642 19.60 -6.15 -39.97
N TYR A 643 19.28 -6.54 -41.20
CA TYR A 643 18.01 -7.16 -41.55
C TYR A 643 18.23 -8.64 -41.81
N LEU A 644 17.41 -9.49 -41.23
CA LEU A 644 17.32 -10.90 -41.62
C LEU A 644 16.16 -11.06 -42.59
N TYR A 645 16.36 -11.87 -43.63
CA TYR A 645 15.36 -12.13 -44.66
C TYR A 645 15.36 -13.61 -45.06
N ALA A 646 14.19 -14.17 -45.33
CA ALA A 646 14.07 -15.48 -45.96
C ALA A 646 12.88 -15.50 -46.93
N ASN A 647 13.11 -16.05 -48.12
CA ASN A 647 12.04 -16.24 -49.08
C ASN A 647 11.19 -17.45 -48.65
N THR A 648 9.91 -17.23 -48.39
CA THR A 648 9.01 -18.29 -47.92
C THR A 648 8.11 -18.86 -49.01
N ASP A 649 8.22 -18.33 -50.24
CA ASP A 649 7.47 -18.78 -51.40
C ASP A 649 8.21 -19.88 -52.19
N GLU A 650 7.49 -20.92 -52.62
CA GLU A 650 8.07 -22.09 -53.32
C GLU A 650 8.76 -21.76 -54.68
N ASP A 651 8.49 -20.58 -55.25
CA ASP A 651 8.92 -20.21 -56.61
C ASP A 651 10.25 -19.42 -56.71
N GLY A 652 10.85 -19.02 -55.59
CA GLY A 652 12.21 -18.44 -55.47
C GLY A 652 12.50 -17.16 -56.28
N GLY A 653 13.02 -16.13 -55.63
CA GLY A 653 13.58 -14.95 -56.30
C GLY A 653 12.58 -13.88 -56.75
N VAL A 654 11.42 -13.79 -56.09
CA VAL A 654 10.52 -12.63 -56.19
C VAL A 654 10.18 -12.18 -54.78
N LEU A 655 10.51 -10.93 -54.47
CA LEU A 655 10.13 -10.30 -53.20
C LEU A 655 8.60 -10.32 -53.03
N SER A 656 8.15 -10.91 -51.93
CA SER A 656 6.76 -10.98 -51.52
C SER A 656 6.58 -10.28 -50.18
N GLY A 657 5.45 -9.60 -49.99
CA GLY A 657 5.15 -8.96 -48.70
C GLY A 657 5.00 -9.97 -47.55
N GLY A 658 4.76 -11.24 -47.87
CA GLY A 658 4.68 -12.33 -46.88
C GLY A 658 6.01 -13.06 -46.64
N ASP A 659 7.09 -12.69 -47.33
CA ASP A 659 8.42 -13.23 -47.03
C ASP A 659 8.83 -12.84 -45.61
N PHE A 660 9.64 -13.68 -44.97
CA PHE A 660 10.14 -13.40 -43.62
C PHE A 660 11.13 -12.23 -43.67
N ALA A 661 10.98 -11.29 -42.75
CA ALA A 661 11.96 -10.22 -42.53
C ALA A 661 11.95 -9.78 -41.07
N ILE A 662 13.09 -9.49 -40.43
CA ILE A 662 13.15 -8.86 -39.10
C ILE A 662 14.30 -7.84 -39.09
N GLU A 663 14.11 -6.71 -38.40
CA GLU A 663 15.10 -5.66 -38.23
C GLU A 663 15.81 -5.81 -36.88
N LEU A 664 17.13 -5.97 -36.88
CA LEU A 664 17.98 -5.95 -35.68
C LEU A 664 18.63 -4.57 -35.56
N VAL A 665 18.11 -3.74 -34.66
CA VAL A 665 18.44 -2.32 -34.53
C VAL A 665 19.83 -2.13 -33.91
N GLY A 666 20.62 -1.20 -34.48
CA GLY A 666 21.93 -0.81 -33.92
C GLY A 666 23.02 -1.87 -34.03
N THR A 667 22.75 -2.98 -34.70
CA THR A 667 23.71 -4.04 -34.98
C THR A 667 24.43 -3.77 -36.30
N ASN A 668 25.73 -3.50 -36.23
CA ASN A 668 26.59 -3.22 -37.37
C ASN A 668 27.78 -4.19 -37.38
N GLY A 669 27.53 -5.48 -37.66
CA GLY A 669 28.59 -6.49 -37.61
C GLY A 669 28.16 -7.89 -38.08
N THR A 670 29.12 -8.59 -38.65
CA THR A 670 29.05 -9.86 -39.39
C THR A 670 28.38 -10.99 -38.62
N VAL A 671 27.44 -11.69 -39.25
CA VAL A 671 27.08 -13.06 -38.86
C VAL A 671 28.16 -13.97 -39.43
N GLU A 672 29.31 -14.11 -38.74
CA GLU A 672 30.37 -14.98 -39.24
C GLU A 672 29.88 -16.45 -39.24
N GLU A 673 30.02 -17.12 -40.40
CA GLU A 673 29.77 -18.55 -40.60
C GLU A 673 30.38 -19.38 -39.45
N ASN A 674 29.51 -19.92 -38.60
CA ASN A 674 29.79 -20.82 -37.45
C ASN A 674 30.27 -20.10 -36.18
N GLY A 675 29.45 -20.15 -35.14
CA GLY A 675 29.69 -19.51 -33.85
C GLY A 675 31.03 -19.74 -33.15
N ILE A 676 31.17 -19.00 -32.05
CA ILE A 676 32.23 -18.98 -31.03
C ILE A 676 33.43 -18.06 -31.36
N ALA A 677 33.58 -17.02 -30.53
CA ALA A 677 34.85 -16.74 -29.84
C ALA A 677 34.63 -16.43 -28.36
#